data_AF-A0A953SIR1-F1
#
_entry.id   AF-A0A953SIR1-F1
#
_cell.length_a   1.000
_cell.length_b   1.000
_cell.length_c   1.000
_cell.angle_alpha   90.00
_cell.angle_beta   90.00
_cell.angle_gamma   90.00
#
_symmetry.space_group_name_H-M   'P 1'
#
loop_
_entity.id
_entity.type
_entity.pdbx_description
1 polymer ?
#
loop_
_entity_poly.entity_id
_entity_poly.type
_entity_poly.pdbx_seq_one_letter_code
_entity_poly.pdbx_strand_id
1 'polypeptide(L)'
;TAISSPLHALINGIDNLTDLANVLAGLQNGNGSWYWHSNLTTPDSTDEDTQVTAYAVLALVAAQEAGAGDYTAEIALGRQWLGSMQLGNGGFPSYPGGSENTEVEAEASTALSSSSTLSLNTTMCESSGVLTVTIDMSDTAVDVVGGQFFMEFDDSALTFVSADPGGGTFTLEVFEVVGASTIDYAVGVPLGGSGTNGAETMAVLTFTVNAENCTPEAGLVSFRGNMPPSRLTDDLGNPVLPELFDLDEVYFDETDPVVTPPADITVNADAGVCTATFDFNEPFDTAVVTGPQAPGVWYTDRYAPAVFENAVFGGDSRLKQGVRSADNQANRPGGYSSSFYNYQGRKIDVGIGIPSTVSIDIYVDSTWLSGTRAGFWTTMSNGNLTFPIIEYCVNGDNGDGNGPTYTGFRYWQSGIGWTGTSFENAPTDLWYTLEIDLTTSDVNFSIDGTPIGTVDNLGADMIDNVILNVHNEGPALDYDVYWDNLTTGPEWGTATDNCTDVAVTYERSDNPLLGFDDPFPSGVTTVTWTATDPCGNTDTDVQLVTVNSVNDLDVTVELFTVTDSMDRCITFELEPTGGGSPVIVEETLSFVAGFATATVEIPCGDYQCISARDTLHTLRARDDDDFGIAGTSYTADFTASGDGDALLGGNFNDDMFIDILDFGIFIGQFGTDPGVAGGDTVCG
;
A
#
# COMPACT_ATOMS: atom_id res chain seq x y z
N THR A 1 25.98 60.39 19.72
CA THR A 1 26.96 60.89 20.71
C THR A 1 27.64 59.70 21.32
N ALA A 2 28.97 59.72 21.44
CA ALA A 2 29.73 58.58 21.96
C ALA A 2 29.27 58.18 23.37
N ILE A 3 29.13 56.87 23.61
CA ILE A 3 28.81 56.29 24.91
C ILE A 3 29.95 56.60 25.89
N SER A 4 29.63 57.23 27.01
CA SER A 4 30.59 57.48 28.10
C SER A 4 30.37 56.46 29.21
N SER A 5 31.00 55.29 29.09
CA SER A 5 30.92 54.20 30.07
C SER A 5 32.33 53.72 30.44
N PRO A 6 33.13 54.51 31.17
CA PRO A 6 34.55 54.24 31.43
C PRO A 6 34.83 52.94 32.22
N LEU A 7 33.81 52.31 32.80
CA LEU A 7 33.90 51.01 33.47
C LEU A 7 33.62 49.82 32.53
N HIS A 8 33.10 50.07 31.33
CA HIS A 8 32.78 49.06 30.31
C HIS A 8 33.56 49.34 29.03
N ALA A 9 34.82 48.92 29.00
CA ALA A 9 35.75 49.21 27.91
C ALA A 9 35.26 48.76 26.53
N LEU A 10 34.42 47.72 26.45
CA LEU A 10 33.84 47.21 25.20
C LEU A 10 32.91 48.22 24.50
N ILE A 11 32.17 49.03 25.27
CA ILE A 11 31.19 49.98 24.71
C ILE A 11 31.61 51.44 24.86
N ASN A 12 32.61 51.73 25.68
CA ASN A 12 33.06 53.10 25.95
C ASN A 12 33.67 53.74 24.69
N GLY A 13 33.06 54.83 24.24
CA GLY A 13 33.50 55.56 23.05
C GLY A 13 32.80 55.15 21.75
N ILE A 14 31.99 54.08 21.75
CA ILE A 14 31.16 53.73 20.59
C ILE A 14 30.15 54.85 20.34
N ASP A 15 30.04 55.31 19.10
CA ASP A 15 29.19 56.43 18.70
C ASP A 15 28.18 56.13 17.59
N ASN A 16 28.14 54.88 17.11
CA ASN A 16 27.21 54.38 16.10
C ASN A 16 26.53 53.07 16.53
N LEU A 17 25.36 52.80 15.95
CA LEU A 17 24.51 51.67 16.33
C LEU A 17 25.05 50.32 15.85
N THR A 18 25.65 50.27 14.66
CA THR A 18 26.27 49.05 14.10
C THR A 18 27.34 48.49 15.01
N ASP A 19 28.31 49.29 15.43
CA ASP A 19 29.38 48.83 16.33
C ASP A 19 28.83 48.39 17.70
N LEU A 20 27.78 49.06 18.20
CA LEU A 20 27.15 48.68 19.46
C LEU A 20 26.40 47.34 19.35
N ALA A 21 25.67 47.13 18.27
CA ALA A 21 24.93 45.90 18.00
C ALA A 21 25.87 44.71 17.74
N ASN A 22 26.96 44.92 17.00
CA ASN A 22 28.03 43.94 16.83
C ASN A 22 28.65 43.49 18.15
N VAL A 23 28.84 44.42 19.11
CA VAL A 23 29.32 44.07 20.45
C VAL A 23 28.29 43.21 21.19
N LEU A 24 26.99 43.53 21.11
CA LEU A 24 25.94 42.75 21.76
C LEU A 24 25.81 41.33 21.17
N ALA A 25 25.80 41.22 19.84
CA ALA A 25 25.79 39.94 19.13
C ALA A 25 27.01 39.08 19.51
N GLY A 26 28.20 39.68 19.55
CA GLY A 26 29.44 38.99 19.94
C GLY A 26 29.52 38.55 21.41
N LEU A 27 28.57 38.97 22.25
CA LEU A 27 28.46 38.52 23.65
C LEU A 27 27.51 37.32 23.83
N GLN A 28 26.88 36.83 22.74
CA GLN A 28 25.99 35.67 22.82
C GLN A 28 26.74 34.39 23.20
N ASN A 29 26.15 33.61 24.09
CA ASN A 29 26.67 32.31 24.48
C ASN A 29 26.43 31.25 23.40
N GLY A 30 27.21 30.17 23.39
CA GLY A 30 27.08 29.11 22.39
C GLY A 30 25.74 28.35 22.39
N ASN A 31 24.92 28.49 23.44
CA ASN A 31 23.57 27.93 23.52
C ASN A 31 22.46 28.97 23.20
N GLY A 32 22.81 30.17 22.76
CA GLY A 32 21.88 31.24 22.39
C GLY A 32 21.53 32.23 23.50
N SER A 33 21.88 31.95 24.77
CA SER A 33 21.59 32.85 25.90
C SER A 33 22.55 34.04 26.01
N TRP A 34 22.18 35.02 26.84
CA TRP A 34 23.09 36.05 27.36
C TRP A 34 23.15 35.98 28.89
N TYR A 35 24.34 36.25 29.43
CA TYR A 35 24.55 36.27 30.87
C TYR A 35 24.10 37.58 31.51
N TRP A 36 23.43 37.50 32.66
CA TRP A 36 23.17 38.67 33.49
C TRP A 36 24.44 39.18 34.11
N HIS A 37 24.63 40.50 34.09
CA HIS A 37 25.86 41.03 34.63
C HIS A 37 25.83 42.46 35.15
N SER A 38 26.52 42.67 36.27
CA SER A 38 27.15 43.97 36.53
C SER A 38 28.61 43.96 37.02
N ASN A 39 29.27 42.85 37.46
CA ASN A 39 30.70 42.88 37.91
C ASN A 39 31.58 41.58 37.97
N LEU A 40 31.14 40.41 37.51
CA LEU A 40 31.98 39.21 37.28
C LEU A 40 33.04 39.40 36.17
N THR A 41 34.14 38.65 36.26
CA THR A 41 35.25 38.66 35.27
C THR A 41 35.27 37.40 34.40
N THR A 42 34.46 36.39 34.76
CA THR A 42 34.31 35.09 34.07
C THR A 42 32.91 34.53 34.40
N PRO A 43 31.85 34.96 33.68
CA PRO A 43 30.51 34.39 33.88
C PRO A 43 30.46 32.90 33.49
N ASP A 44 29.51 32.16 34.06
CA ASP A 44 29.28 30.74 33.78
C ASP A 44 27.79 30.41 33.53
N SER A 45 27.46 29.14 33.32
CA SER A 45 26.08 28.70 33.01
C SER A 45 25.05 29.02 34.11
N THR A 46 25.46 29.40 35.31
CA THR A 46 24.55 29.86 36.37
C THR A 46 24.16 31.32 36.24
N ASP A 47 24.83 32.08 35.38
CA ASP A 47 24.55 33.48 35.08
C ASP A 47 23.58 33.65 33.90
N GLU A 48 23.09 32.55 33.30
CA GLU A 48 22.09 32.61 32.22
C GLU A 48 20.79 33.22 32.74
N ASP A 49 20.30 34.24 32.05
CA ASP A 49 19.15 35.01 32.51
C ASP A 49 18.15 35.27 31.39
N THR A 50 16.90 34.93 31.68
CA THR A 50 15.79 35.03 30.74
C THR A 50 15.48 36.47 30.36
N GLN A 51 15.54 37.39 31.32
CA GLN A 51 15.24 38.79 31.06
C GLN A 51 16.32 39.43 30.18
N VAL A 52 17.60 39.15 30.47
CA VAL A 52 18.72 39.67 29.68
C VAL A 52 18.73 39.09 28.27
N THR A 53 18.46 37.79 28.14
CA THR A 53 18.35 37.16 26.82
C THR A 53 17.20 37.76 26.02
N ALA A 54 16.03 37.98 26.63
CA ALA A 54 14.90 38.65 25.99
C ALA A 54 15.24 40.07 25.54
N TYR A 55 15.89 40.87 26.39
CA TYR A 55 16.32 42.22 26.01
C TYR A 55 17.39 42.23 24.93
N ALA A 56 18.31 41.27 24.93
CA ALA A 56 19.33 41.15 23.89
C ALA A 56 18.69 40.83 22.53
N VAL A 57 17.76 39.88 22.49
CA VAL A 57 16.97 39.55 21.30
C VAL A 57 16.23 40.80 20.80
N LEU A 58 15.47 41.47 21.67
CA LEU A 58 14.71 42.68 21.28
C LEU A 58 15.62 43.83 20.81
N ALA A 59 16.80 43.99 21.40
CA ALA A 59 17.76 45.01 21.00
C ALA A 59 18.42 44.70 19.65
N LEU A 60 18.72 43.43 19.36
CA LEU A 60 19.22 43.00 18.06
C LEU A 60 18.16 43.12 16.98
N VAL A 61 16.90 42.77 17.29
CA VAL A 61 15.74 43.04 16.42
C VAL A 61 15.66 44.53 16.11
N ALA A 62 15.67 45.40 17.12
CA ALA A 62 15.60 46.85 16.92
C ALA A 62 16.83 47.42 16.16
N ALA A 63 18.01 46.84 16.35
CA ALA A 63 19.21 47.24 15.61
C ALA A 63 19.13 46.83 14.13
N GLN A 64 18.65 45.61 13.85
CA GLN A 64 18.35 45.14 12.50
C GLN A 64 17.29 46.03 11.83
N GLU A 65 16.22 46.37 12.56
CA GLU A 65 15.18 47.31 12.12
C GLU A 65 15.72 48.69 11.75
N ALA A 66 16.75 49.15 12.47
CA ALA A 66 17.43 50.41 12.19
C ALA A 66 18.50 50.32 11.09
N GLY A 67 18.67 49.15 10.44
CA GLY A 67 19.64 48.93 9.37
C GLY A 67 21.09 48.81 9.86
N ALA A 68 21.30 48.39 11.11
CA ALA A 68 22.63 48.33 11.71
C ALA A 68 23.46 47.11 11.27
N GLY A 69 22.83 46.06 10.72
CA GLY A 69 23.44 44.79 10.31
C GLY A 69 22.39 43.68 10.21
N ASP A 70 22.84 42.48 9.81
CA ASP A 70 22.05 41.25 9.87
C ASP A 70 22.45 40.46 11.12
N TYR A 71 21.48 40.19 11.99
CA TYR A 71 21.61 39.49 13.27
C TYR A 71 20.61 38.33 13.37
N THR A 72 20.12 37.84 12.22
CA THR A 72 19.06 36.82 12.14
C THR A 72 19.45 35.54 12.87
N ALA A 73 20.70 35.09 12.75
CA ALA A 73 21.20 33.90 13.43
C ALA A 73 21.19 34.04 14.96
N GLU A 74 21.66 35.18 15.47
CA GLU A 74 21.72 35.46 16.90
C GLU A 74 20.32 35.60 17.51
N ILE A 75 19.40 36.27 16.80
CA ILE A 75 17.98 36.40 17.18
C ILE A 75 17.31 35.03 17.26
N ALA A 76 17.50 34.18 16.24
CA ALA A 76 16.92 32.85 16.20
C ALA A 76 17.40 31.95 17.35
N LEU A 77 18.71 31.91 17.60
CA LEU A 77 19.29 31.16 18.72
C LEU A 77 18.80 31.68 20.09
N GLY A 78 18.69 33.00 20.24
CA GLY A 78 18.15 33.61 21.47
C GLY A 78 16.68 33.24 21.71
N ARG A 79 15.85 33.28 20.67
CA ARG A 79 14.45 32.84 20.73
C ARG A 79 14.33 31.35 21.05
N GLN A 80 15.16 30.50 20.44
CA GLN A 80 15.18 29.07 20.74
C GLN A 80 15.49 28.80 22.22
N TRP A 81 16.49 29.47 22.78
CA TRP A 81 16.83 29.34 24.19
C TRP A 81 15.71 29.84 25.09
N LEU A 82 15.10 31.00 24.79
CA LEU A 82 13.95 31.53 25.54
C LEU A 82 12.76 30.56 25.52
N GLY A 83 12.48 29.93 24.37
CA GLY A 83 11.42 28.93 24.25
C GLY A 83 11.65 27.73 25.16
N SER A 84 12.92 27.32 25.33
CA SER A 84 13.28 26.23 26.25
C SER A 84 13.06 26.56 27.74
N MET A 85 12.91 27.85 28.09
CA MET A 85 12.66 28.30 29.46
C MET A 85 11.18 28.32 29.84
N GLN A 86 10.25 28.11 28.90
CA GLN A 86 8.82 28.17 29.19
C GLN A 86 8.41 27.02 30.13
N LEU A 87 7.77 27.37 31.24
CA LEU A 87 7.26 26.41 32.22
C LEU A 87 5.95 25.80 31.71
N GLY A 88 5.57 24.63 32.25
CA GLY A 88 4.35 23.92 31.83
C GLY A 88 3.03 24.67 32.11
N ASN A 89 3.06 25.77 32.87
CA ASN A 89 1.93 26.67 33.08
C ASN A 89 1.90 27.87 32.11
N GLY A 90 2.86 27.97 31.18
CA GLY A 90 3.00 29.05 30.20
C GLY A 90 3.90 30.21 30.61
N GLY A 91 4.19 30.36 31.92
CA GLY A 91 5.04 31.42 32.44
C GLY A 91 6.55 31.15 32.30
N PHE A 92 7.37 32.15 32.64
CA PHE A 92 8.83 32.11 32.47
C PHE A 92 9.58 32.33 33.79
N PRO A 93 10.68 31.59 34.05
CA PRO A 93 11.56 31.84 35.19
C PRO A 93 12.61 32.90 34.86
N SER A 94 13.21 33.53 35.88
CA SER A 94 14.33 34.46 35.66
C SER A 94 15.61 33.79 35.15
N TYR A 95 15.81 32.51 35.47
CA TYR A 95 17.00 31.73 35.12
C TYR A 95 16.62 30.25 35.01
N PRO A 96 17.46 29.41 34.35
CA PRO A 96 17.20 27.98 34.21
C PRO A 96 16.91 27.29 35.55
N GLY A 97 15.79 26.56 35.62
CA GLY A 97 15.36 25.82 36.82
C GLY A 97 14.72 26.67 37.93
N GLY A 98 14.50 27.98 37.69
CA GLY A 98 13.77 28.86 38.60
C GLY A 98 12.25 28.63 38.62
N SER A 99 11.55 29.30 39.53
CA SER A 99 10.08 29.40 39.51
C SER A 99 9.62 30.54 38.61
N GLU A 100 8.34 30.49 38.19
CA GLU A 100 7.68 31.55 37.43
C GLU A 100 7.93 32.96 38.01
N ASN A 101 8.23 33.91 37.13
CA ASN A 101 8.38 35.32 37.43
C ASN A 101 7.62 36.16 36.39
N THR A 102 6.50 36.74 36.82
CA THR A 102 5.64 37.57 35.97
C THR A 102 6.31 38.87 35.51
N GLU A 103 7.43 39.29 36.14
CA GLU A 103 8.23 40.45 35.70
C GLU A 103 9.08 40.13 34.47
N VAL A 104 9.37 38.86 34.19
CA VAL A 104 10.17 38.44 33.03
C VAL A 104 9.31 37.86 31.92
N GLU A 105 8.11 37.40 32.28
CA GLU A 105 7.15 36.79 31.37
C GLU A 105 6.77 37.71 30.20
N ALA A 106 6.57 39.01 30.45
CA ALA A 106 6.21 39.95 29.39
C ALA A 106 7.35 40.12 28.38
N GLU A 107 8.58 40.30 28.85
CA GLU A 107 9.78 40.45 28.02
C GLU A 107 10.08 39.17 27.25
N ALA A 108 10.06 38.02 27.92
CA ALA A 108 10.26 36.72 27.28
C ALA A 108 9.20 36.49 26.21
N SER A 109 7.92 36.75 26.52
CA SER A 109 6.82 36.61 25.56
C SER A 109 6.91 37.61 24.41
N THR A 110 7.45 38.81 24.63
CA THR A 110 7.64 39.81 23.56
C THR A 110 8.84 39.46 22.67
N ALA A 111 9.92 38.94 23.26
CA ALA A 111 11.06 38.43 22.50
C ALA A 111 10.70 37.16 21.70
N LEU A 112 9.80 36.33 22.24
CA LEU A 112 9.26 35.12 21.63
C LEU A 112 8.06 35.37 20.73
N SER A 113 7.39 36.52 20.81
CA SER A 113 6.29 36.83 19.91
C SER A 113 6.84 36.74 18.50
N SER A 114 6.21 35.89 17.70
CA SER A 114 6.61 35.63 16.32
C SER A 114 6.77 36.97 15.62
N SER A 115 7.94 37.18 15.01
CA SER A 115 8.02 38.19 13.96
C SER A 115 6.93 37.84 12.95
N SER A 116 6.20 38.84 12.45
CA SER A 116 5.37 38.63 11.27
C SER A 116 6.22 38.00 10.18
N THR A 117 5.64 37.16 9.33
CA THR A 117 6.36 36.53 8.23
C THR A 117 5.77 36.98 6.90
N LEU A 118 6.61 36.97 5.88
CA LEU A 118 6.21 37.00 4.49
C LEU A 118 6.73 35.73 3.82
N SER A 119 5.83 34.87 3.37
CA SER A 119 6.18 33.64 2.66
C SER A 119 5.73 33.70 1.22
N LEU A 120 6.54 33.14 0.33
CA LEU A 120 6.16 32.82 -1.03
C LEU A 120 5.58 31.41 -1.04
N ASN A 121 4.31 31.25 -1.43
CA ASN A 121 3.65 29.94 -1.44
C ASN A 121 3.07 29.60 -2.80
N THR A 122 2.94 28.31 -3.08
CA THR A 122 2.32 27.78 -4.29
C THR A 122 1.86 26.33 -4.05
N THR A 123 1.26 25.72 -5.05
CA THR A 123 0.99 24.28 -5.06
C THR A 123 2.30 23.53 -5.31
N MET A 124 2.60 22.48 -4.54
CA MET A 124 3.89 21.77 -4.61
C MET A 124 4.21 21.25 -6.02
N CYS A 125 3.20 20.90 -6.81
CA CYS A 125 3.35 20.60 -8.23
C CYS A 125 2.33 21.36 -9.08
N GLU A 126 2.77 21.80 -10.26
CA GLU A 126 1.94 22.46 -11.26
C GLU A 126 1.96 21.70 -12.58
N SER A 127 0.77 21.36 -13.07
CA SER A 127 0.51 20.67 -14.35
C SER A 127 -0.09 21.56 -15.44
N SER A 128 -0.36 22.81 -15.11
CA SER A 128 -1.05 23.75 -16.00
C SER A 128 -0.11 24.50 -16.95
N GLY A 129 1.21 24.30 -16.80
CA GLY A 129 2.24 25.15 -17.41
C GLY A 129 2.30 26.57 -16.85
N VAL A 130 1.57 26.83 -15.77
CA VAL A 130 1.49 28.14 -15.09
C VAL A 130 1.82 27.95 -13.63
N LEU A 131 2.84 28.68 -13.15
CA LEU A 131 3.16 28.76 -11.74
C LEU A 131 2.52 30.01 -11.14
N THR A 132 1.70 29.82 -10.11
CA THR A 132 1.09 30.93 -9.36
C THR A 132 1.71 30.99 -7.97
N VAL A 133 2.41 32.09 -7.65
CA VAL A 133 3.08 32.30 -6.36
C VAL A 133 2.36 33.38 -5.57
N THR A 134 1.86 33.05 -4.39
CA THR A 134 1.28 34.02 -3.46
C THR A 134 2.34 34.61 -2.55
N ILE A 135 2.21 35.89 -2.22
CA ILE A 135 2.98 36.54 -1.17
C ILE A 135 2.08 36.66 0.05
N ASP A 136 2.27 35.80 1.04
CA ASP A 136 1.39 35.69 2.19
C ASP A 136 2.00 36.32 3.43
N MET A 137 1.23 37.19 4.07
CA MET A 137 1.57 37.79 5.35
C MET A 137 0.97 36.94 6.47
N SER A 138 1.73 36.62 7.52
CA SER A 138 1.15 36.03 8.74
C SER A 138 0.51 37.09 9.65
N ASP A 139 -0.07 36.67 10.77
CA ASP A 139 -0.55 37.60 11.79
C ASP A 139 0.54 38.58 12.23
N THR A 140 0.15 39.84 12.46
CA THR A 140 1.04 40.94 12.85
C THR A 140 0.57 41.59 14.15
N ALA A 141 1.47 42.29 14.84
CA ALA A 141 1.13 43.00 16.08
C ALA A 141 0.35 44.31 15.85
N VAL A 142 0.38 44.84 14.63
CA VAL A 142 -0.25 46.11 14.23
C VAL A 142 -1.00 45.94 12.92
N ASP A 143 -1.97 46.80 12.67
CA ASP A 143 -2.68 46.82 11.39
C ASP A 143 -1.73 47.25 10.26
N VAL A 144 -1.51 46.34 9.31
CA VAL A 144 -0.70 46.56 8.11
C VAL A 144 -1.58 47.14 7.01
N VAL A 145 -1.12 48.25 6.41
CA VAL A 145 -1.84 48.95 5.32
C VAL A 145 -1.17 48.78 3.96
N GLY A 146 0.00 48.15 3.91
CA GLY A 146 0.67 47.81 2.66
C GLY A 146 2.04 47.17 2.87
N GLY A 147 2.62 46.74 1.76
CA GLY A 147 3.92 46.06 1.71
C GLY A 147 4.69 46.40 0.44
N GLN A 148 6.01 46.31 0.54
CA GLN A 148 6.94 46.38 -0.60
C GLN A 148 7.79 45.11 -0.61
N PHE A 149 7.98 44.54 -1.78
CA PHE A 149 8.61 43.24 -2.00
C PHE A 149 9.64 43.37 -3.12
N PHE A 150 10.85 42.88 -2.84
CA PHE A 150 11.91 42.75 -3.83
C PHE A 150 12.23 41.29 -4.00
N MET A 151 12.03 40.78 -5.20
CA MET A 151 12.15 39.37 -5.52
C MET A 151 13.02 39.15 -6.75
N GLU A 152 13.55 37.95 -6.86
CA GLU A 152 14.20 37.42 -8.06
C GLU A 152 13.58 36.07 -8.42
N PHE A 153 13.67 35.70 -9.70
CA PHE A 153 13.16 34.42 -10.21
C PHE A 153 14.14 33.83 -11.22
N ASP A 154 14.12 32.50 -11.37
CA ASP A 154 14.93 31.81 -12.37
C ASP A 154 14.34 32.01 -13.79
N ASP A 155 14.98 32.85 -14.59
CA ASP A 155 14.54 33.17 -15.96
C ASP A 155 14.85 32.07 -16.99
N SER A 156 15.57 31.01 -16.59
CA SER A 156 15.76 29.81 -17.38
C SER A 156 14.59 28.84 -17.24
N ALA A 157 13.99 28.76 -16.04
CA ALA A 157 12.85 27.91 -15.73
C ALA A 157 11.49 28.62 -15.93
N LEU A 158 11.42 29.92 -15.66
CA LEU A 158 10.17 30.68 -15.62
C LEU A 158 10.18 31.90 -16.56
N THR A 159 9.00 32.22 -17.10
CA THR A 159 8.73 33.48 -17.80
C THR A 159 7.67 34.26 -17.02
N PHE A 160 8.01 35.45 -16.51
CA PHE A 160 7.06 36.30 -15.78
C PHE A 160 5.85 36.72 -16.65
N VAL A 161 4.65 36.64 -16.08
CA VAL A 161 3.38 37.01 -16.72
C VAL A 161 2.75 38.24 -16.05
N SER A 162 2.49 38.18 -14.75
CA SER A 162 1.86 39.29 -14.01
C SER A 162 2.20 39.29 -12.52
N ALA A 163 2.03 40.45 -11.89
CA ALA A 163 1.94 40.62 -10.45
C ALA A 163 0.64 41.38 -10.16
N ASP A 164 -0.24 40.79 -9.36
CA ASP A 164 -1.56 41.33 -9.06
C ASP A 164 -1.76 41.46 -7.54
N PRO A 165 -2.58 42.40 -7.05
CA PRO A 165 -2.92 42.47 -5.63
C PRO A 165 -3.61 41.18 -5.14
N GLY A 166 -3.28 40.73 -3.93
CA GLY A 166 -3.75 39.46 -3.36
C GLY A 166 -5.26 39.37 -3.16
N GLY A 167 -5.93 40.51 -3.13
CA GLY A 167 -7.37 40.60 -2.89
C GLY A 167 -7.67 41.12 -1.48
N GLY A 168 -8.86 40.80 -0.97
CA GLY A 168 -9.32 41.17 0.37
C GLY A 168 -8.97 42.61 0.79
N THR A 169 -8.08 42.76 1.77
CA THR A 169 -7.60 44.05 2.29
C THR A 169 -6.64 44.76 1.31
N PHE A 170 -5.71 44.01 0.70
CA PHE A 170 -4.65 44.51 -0.16
C PHE A 170 -5.05 44.46 -1.64
N THR A 171 -5.84 45.45 -2.07
CA THR A 171 -6.41 45.53 -3.43
C THR A 171 -5.86 46.65 -4.29
N LEU A 172 -4.98 47.50 -3.75
CA LEU A 172 -4.35 48.60 -4.49
C LEU A 172 -2.91 48.24 -4.84
N GLU A 173 -2.64 48.05 -6.12
CA GLU A 173 -1.27 48.07 -6.63
C GLU A 173 -0.70 49.49 -6.50
N VAL A 174 0.45 49.61 -5.83
CA VAL A 174 1.13 50.89 -5.56
C VAL A 174 2.30 51.09 -6.51
N PHE A 175 3.02 50.02 -6.82
CA PHE A 175 4.23 50.06 -7.65
C PHE A 175 4.54 48.69 -8.24
N GLU A 176 4.98 48.67 -9.50
CA GLU A 176 5.50 47.49 -10.17
C GLU A 176 6.66 47.89 -11.11
N VAL A 177 7.80 47.21 -11.00
CA VAL A 177 8.87 47.22 -11.99
C VAL A 177 9.42 45.81 -12.17
N VAL A 178 9.47 45.35 -13.41
CA VAL A 178 9.95 44.02 -13.78
C VAL A 178 11.23 44.16 -14.61
N GLY A 179 12.29 43.50 -14.12
CA GLY A 179 13.58 43.36 -14.78
C GLY A 179 13.65 42.09 -15.64
N ALA A 180 14.86 41.65 -15.98
CA ALA A 180 15.03 40.37 -16.71
C ALA A 180 14.69 39.16 -15.81
N SER A 181 15.15 39.19 -14.56
CA SER A 181 14.99 38.12 -13.56
C SER A 181 14.64 38.66 -12.18
N THR A 182 14.09 39.89 -12.11
CA THR A 182 13.81 40.59 -10.84
C THR A 182 12.44 41.25 -10.87
N ILE A 183 11.74 41.26 -9.74
CA ILE A 183 10.43 41.90 -9.57
C ILE A 183 10.48 42.82 -8.34
N ASP A 184 10.12 44.08 -8.56
CA ASP A 184 9.94 45.08 -7.51
C ASP A 184 8.46 45.44 -7.46
N TYR A 185 7.77 45.00 -6.40
CA TYR A 185 6.32 45.13 -6.29
C TYR A 185 5.92 45.79 -4.97
N ALA A 186 4.87 46.60 -4.99
CA ALA A 186 4.27 47.14 -3.78
C ALA A 186 2.75 47.16 -3.88
N VAL A 187 2.11 46.79 -2.78
CA VAL A 187 0.66 46.71 -2.64
C VAL A 187 0.21 47.43 -1.37
N GLY A 188 -1.03 47.89 -1.36
CA GLY A 188 -1.63 48.50 -0.19
C GLY A 188 -3.14 48.41 -0.17
N VAL A 189 -3.71 49.00 0.87
CA VAL A 189 -5.15 49.19 0.98
C VAL A 189 -5.63 50.31 0.05
N PRO A 190 -6.90 50.29 -0.40
CA PRO A 190 -7.50 51.41 -1.11
C PRO A 190 -7.41 52.71 -0.31
N LEU A 191 -7.50 53.86 -0.99
CA LEU A 191 -7.45 55.17 -0.33
C LEU A 191 -8.52 55.31 0.78
N GLY A 192 -8.07 55.44 2.03
CA GLY A 192 -8.93 55.53 3.20
C GLY A 192 -9.43 54.19 3.74
N GLY A 193 -8.93 53.07 3.22
CA GLY A 193 -9.16 51.73 3.76
C GLY A 193 -8.46 51.51 5.10
N SER A 194 -9.00 50.60 5.91
CA SER A 194 -8.36 50.10 7.12
C SER A 194 -7.41 48.96 6.77
N GLY A 195 -6.27 48.89 7.45
CA GLY A 195 -5.36 47.76 7.38
C GLY A 195 -5.94 46.51 8.05
N THR A 196 -5.11 45.46 8.09
CA THR A 196 -5.40 44.20 8.78
C THR A 196 -4.18 43.77 9.59
N ASN A 197 -4.41 43.11 10.72
CA ASN A 197 -3.36 42.44 11.48
C ASN A 197 -3.46 40.90 11.42
N GLY A 198 -4.41 40.38 10.66
CA GLY A 198 -4.59 38.95 10.43
C GLY A 198 -3.82 38.47 9.20
N ALA A 199 -3.47 37.19 9.19
CA ALA A 199 -2.83 36.54 8.05
C ALA A 199 -3.65 36.69 6.75
N GLU A 200 -3.00 37.13 5.67
CA GLU A 200 -3.66 37.40 4.39
C GLU A 200 -2.67 37.42 3.21
N THR A 201 -3.14 37.01 2.03
CA THR A 201 -2.40 37.15 0.77
C THR A 201 -2.32 38.61 0.35
N MET A 202 -1.09 39.11 0.18
CA MET A 202 -0.83 40.49 -0.21
C MET A 202 -0.72 40.66 -1.72
N ALA A 203 -0.15 39.68 -2.42
CA ALA A 203 0.05 39.72 -3.86
C ALA A 203 0.03 38.31 -4.46
N VAL A 204 -0.25 38.23 -5.75
CA VAL A 204 -0.17 37.00 -6.55
C VAL A 204 0.74 37.28 -7.74
N LEU A 205 1.78 36.47 -7.91
CA LEU A 205 2.66 36.46 -9.07
C LEU A 205 2.29 35.30 -9.98
N THR A 206 2.27 35.54 -11.28
CA THR A 206 1.99 34.50 -12.28
C THR A 206 3.19 34.36 -13.22
N PHE A 207 3.60 33.11 -13.46
CA PHE A 207 4.67 32.75 -14.39
C PHE A 207 4.21 31.67 -15.36
N THR A 208 4.73 31.67 -16.57
CA THR A 208 4.71 30.51 -17.47
C THR A 208 5.93 29.65 -17.20
N VAL A 209 5.74 28.34 -17.10
CA VAL A 209 6.81 27.35 -16.93
C VAL A 209 7.42 27.06 -18.30
N ASN A 210 8.74 27.11 -18.41
CA ASN A 210 9.43 26.98 -19.70
C ASN A 210 9.62 25.51 -20.12
N ALA A 211 9.71 24.58 -19.16
CA ALA A 211 9.84 23.14 -19.39
C ALA A 211 9.42 22.35 -18.15
N GLU A 212 8.94 21.12 -18.37
CA GLU A 212 8.76 20.13 -17.31
C GLU A 212 10.08 19.82 -16.61
N ASN A 213 10.00 19.52 -15.32
CA ASN A 213 11.12 19.12 -14.49
C ASN A 213 10.65 18.11 -13.44
N CYS A 214 11.06 16.85 -13.61
CA CYS A 214 10.74 15.75 -12.71
C CYS A 214 11.56 15.74 -11.41
N THR A 215 12.40 16.77 -11.19
CA THR A 215 13.17 16.92 -9.96
C THR A 215 12.78 18.23 -9.28
N PRO A 216 12.43 18.20 -7.97
CA PRO A 216 12.08 19.42 -7.24
C PRO A 216 13.21 20.45 -7.32
N GLU A 217 12.85 21.70 -7.66
CA GLU A 217 13.79 22.79 -7.87
C GLU A 217 13.55 23.90 -6.84
N ALA A 218 14.57 24.20 -6.04
CA ALA A 218 14.56 25.30 -5.08
C ALA A 218 14.98 26.61 -5.75
N GLY A 219 14.55 27.75 -5.20
CA GLY A 219 15.01 29.07 -5.63
C GLY A 219 14.40 29.56 -6.95
N LEU A 220 13.29 28.95 -7.37
CA LEU A 220 12.53 29.40 -8.55
C LEU A 220 12.01 30.83 -8.39
N VAL A 221 11.58 31.20 -7.18
CA VAL A 221 11.27 32.58 -6.78
C VAL A 221 11.76 32.81 -5.35
N SER A 222 12.56 33.85 -5.13
CA SER A 222 13.16 34.17 -3.84
C SER A 222 13.08 35.67 -3.54
N PHE A 223 13.07 36.02 -2.26
CA PHE A 223 13.29 37.40 -1.83
C PHE A 223 14.76 37.76 -2.02
N ARG A 224 15.02 38.93 -2.63
CA ARG A 224 16.38 39.43 -2.83
C ARG A 224 16.72 40.56 -1.86
N GLY A 225 18.00 40.64 -1.49
CA GLY A 225 18.52 41.77 -0.73
C GLY A 225 18.33 43.11 -1.48
N ASN A 226 17.83 44.13 -0.79
CA ASN A 226 17.62 45.46 -1.36
C ASN A 226 17.75 46.57 -0.31
N MET A 227 18.01 47.81 -0.73
CA MET A 227 18.00 48.99 0.12
C MET A 227 17.08 50.06 -0.47
N PRO A 228 15.90 50.33 0.13
CA PRO A 228 15.33 49.71 1.34
C PRO A 228 14.93 48.23 1.14
N PRO A 229 14.83 47.41 2.22
CA PRO A 229 14.50 45.99 2.12
C PRO A 229 13.01 45.74 1.84
N SER A 230 12.64 44.48 1.58
CA SER A 230 11.25 44.03 1.64
C SER A 230 10.70 44.26 3.04
N ARG A 231 9.52 44.87 3.14
CA ARG A 231 8.93 45.28 4.43
C ARG A 231 7.45 45.62 4.29
N LEU A 232 6.77 45.63 5.43
CA LEU A 232 5.40 46.06 5.60
C LEU A 232 5.34 47.47 6.20
N THR A 233 4.17 48.10 6.18
CA THR A 233 3.94 49.42 6.82
C THR A 233 2.62 49.44 7.57
N ASP A 234 2.62 50.11 8.73
CA ASP A 234 1.40 50.47 9.46
C ASP A 234 0.76 51.76 8.90
N ASP A 235 -0.38 52.15 9.47
CA ASP A 235 -1.15 53.34 9.08
C ASP A 235 -0.48 54.69 9.44
N LEU A 236 0.59 54.65 10.22
CA LEU A 236 1.42 55.80 10.59
C LEU A 236 2.69 55.92 9.72
N GLY A 237 2.94 54.95 8.84
CA GLY A 237 4.12 54.88 8.00
C GLY A 237 5.36 54.32 8.69
N ASN A 238 5.20 53.66 9.84
CA ASN A 238 6.29 52.94 10.49
C ASN A 238 6.49 51.59 9.80
N PRO A 239 7.76 51.15 9.65
CA PRO A 239 8.05 49.85 9.07
C PRO A 239 7.64 48.74 10.03
N VAL A 240 7.03 47.68 9.48
CA VAL A 240 6.88 46.38 10.11
C VAL A 240 7.79 45.43 9.34
N LEU A 241 8.77 44.82 10.01
CA LEU A 241 9.77 43.98 9.36
C LEU A 241 9.46 42.50 9.55
N PRO A 242 9.03 41.82 8.48
CA PRO A 242 8.78 40.40 8.55
C PRO A 242 10.05 39.58 8.35
N GLU A 243 10.03 38.36 8.88
CA GLU A 243 10.93 37.29 8.43
C GLU A 243 10.49 36.82 7.04
N LEU A 244 11.44 36.61 6.14
CA LEU A 244 11.18 36.30 4.73
C LEU A 244 11.42 34.82 4.48
N PHE A 245 10.46 34.16 3.84
CA PHE A 245 10.56 32.78 3.40
C PHE A 245 10.41 32.72 1.89
N ASP A 246 11.43 32.19 1.24
CA ASP A 246 11.45 31.96 -0.20
C ASP A 246 10.46 30.86 -0.61
N LEU A 247 10.24 30.72 -1.91
CA LEU A 247 9.42 29.63 -2.43
C LEU A 247 10.12 28.30 -2.14
N ASP A 248 9.38 27.38 -1.55
CA ASP A 248 9.83 25.99 -1.37
C ASP A 248 10.06 25.31 -2.73
N GLU A 249 10.64 24.10 -2.70
CA GLU A 249 10.88 23.32 -3.91
C GLU A 249 9.57 23.00 -4.66
N VAL A 250 9.56 23.25 -5.97
CA VAL A 250 8.43 22.94 -6.87
C VAL A 250 8.95 22.07 -8.01
N TYR A 251 8.12 21.13 -8.46
CA TYR A 251 8.36 20.37 -9.69
C TYR A 251 7.22 20.61 -10.68
N PHE A 252 7.49 20.35 -11.97
CA PHE A 252 6.58 20.66 -13.06
C PHE A 252 6.37 19.45 -13.92
N ASP A 253 5.11 19.06 -14.11
CA ASP A 253 4.75 17.91 -14.93
C ASP A 253 3.39 18.11 -15.58
N GLU A 254 3.36 18.19 -16.91
CA GLU A 254 2.15 18.31 -17.70
C GLU A 254 1.81 16.99 -18.42
N THR A 255 2.60 15.94 -18.20
CA THR A 255 2.43 14.66 -18.89
C THR A 255 1.44 13.80 -18.11
N ASP A 256 0.37 13.36 -18.78
CA ASP A 256 -0.54 12.39 -18.17
C ASP A 256 0.20 11.07 -17.92
N PRO A 257 -0.05 10.42 -16.76
CA PRO A 257 0.44 9.06 -16.55
C PRO A 257 -0.18 8.11 -17.57
N VAL A 258 0.35 6.89 -17.68
CA VAL A 258 -0.23 5.84 -18.52
C VAL A 258 -0.67 4.69 -17.62
N VAL A 259 -1.97 4.46 -17.54
CA VAL A 259 -2.53 3.31 -16.81
C VAL A 259 -2.57 2.08 -17.71
N THR A 260 -2.23 0.93 -17.16
CA THR A 260 -2.34 -0.39 -17.81
C THR A 260 -3.16 -1.31 -16.91
N PRO A 261 -4.46 -1.48 -17.20
CA PRO A 261 -5.31 -2.45 -16.52
C PRO A 261 -4.79 -3.88 -16.68
N PRO A 262 -5.15 -4.80 -15.76
CA PRO A 262 -4.93 -6.21 -15.96
C PRO A 262 -5.78 -6.76 -17.11
N ALA A 263 -5.51 -8.00 -17.52
CA ALA A 263 -6.27 -8.64 -18.59
C ALA A 263 -7.74 -8.87 -18.20
N ASP A 264 -8.63 -8.87 -19.20
CA ASP A 264 -10.05 -9.21 -18.99
C ASP A 264 -10.19 -10.62 -18.39
N ILE A 265 -11.12 -10.76 -17.44
CA ILE A 265 -11.37 -12.01 -16.71
C ILE A 265 -12.70 -12.60 -17.19
N THR A 266 -12.75 -13.92 -17.36
CA THR A 266 -13.99 -14.67 -17.60
C THR A 266 -13.99 -15.95 -16.78
N VAL A 267 -14.98 -16.11 -15.92
CA VAL A 267 -15.15 -17.28 -15.02
C VAL A 267 -16.61 -17.70 -14.95
N ASN A 268 -16.86 -18.91 -14.45
CA ASN A 268 -18.18 -19.36 -14.05
C ASN A 268 -18.51 -18.83 -12.65
N ALA A 269 -19.81 -18.73 -12.31
CA ALA A 269 -20.23 -18.32 -10.98
C ALA A 269 -19.89 -19.40 -9.94
N ASP A 270 -19.61 -19.00 -8.71
CA ASP A 270 -19.32 -19.93 -7.62
C ASP A 270 -20.56 -20.75 -7.26
N ALA A 271 -20.35 -22.04 -7.00
CA ALA A 271 -21.42 -22.94 -6.59
C ALA A 271 -22.23 -22.39 -5.41
N GLY A 272 -23.55 -22.53 -5.47
CA GLY A 272 -24.47 -21.98 -4.46
C GLY A 272 -24.96 -20.56 -4.77
N VAL A 273 -24.30 -19.84 -5.68
CA VAL A 273 -24.60 -18.44 -5.96
C VAL A 273 -24.52 -18.13 -7.46
N CYS A 274 -24.99 -16.93 -7.83
CA CYS A 274 -24.84 -16.37 -9.18
C CYS A 274 -23.86 -15.19 -9.18
N THR A 275 -22.82 -15.32 -8.38
CA THR A 275 -21.70 -14.37 -8.25
C THR A 275 -20.39 -15.16 -8.29
N ALA A 276 -19.28 -14.51 -8.61
CA ALA A 276 -17.95 -15.09 -8.44
C ALA A 276 -17.09 -14.12 -7.63
N THR A 277 -16.29 -14.66 -6.71
CA THR A 277 -15.18 -13.92 -6.12
C THR A 277 -13.91 -14.22 -6.90
N PHE A 278 -13.13 -13.18 -7.21
CA PHE A 278 -11.91 -13.34 -8.00
C PHE A 278 -10.70 -13.44 -7.10
N ASP A 279 -10.19 -14.65 -7.02
CA ASP A 279 -8.89 -14.95 -6.49
C ASP A 279 -8.09 -15.59 -7.64
N PHE A 280 -6.91 -15.06 -7.96
CA PHE A 280 -5.98 -15.76 -8.83
C PHE A 280 -5.51 -17.00 -8.07
N ASN A 281 -6.15 -18.14 -8.38
CA ASN A 281 -5.79 -19.43 -7.84
C ASN A 281 -4.85 -20.15 -8.81
N GLU A 282 -3.64 -20.44 -8.36
CA GLU A 282 -2.69 -21.34 -9.02
C GLU A 282 -2.74 -22.70 -8.30
N PRO A 283 -3.52 -23.67 -8.81
CA PRO A 283 -3.63 -25.00 -8.24
C PRO A 283 -2.43 -25.90 -8.56
N PHE A 284 -1.47 -25.43 -9.38
CA PHE A 284 -0.31 -26.21 -9.81
C PHE A 284 -0.64 -27.51 -10.57
N ASP A 285 -1.77 -27.52 -11.27
CA ASP A 285 -2.18 -28.60 -12.18
C ASP A 285 -1.43 -28.59 -13.51
N THR A 286 -0.81 -27.45 -13.85
CA THR A 286 -0.02 -27.28 -15.06
C THR A 286 1.43 -26.93 -14.74
N ALA A 287 2.32 -27.20 -15.71
CA ALA A 287 3.75 -27.04 -15.52
C ALA A 287 4.14 -25.60 -15.16
N VAL A 288 4.74 -25.39 -13.98
CA VAL A 288 5.21 -24.09 -13.52
C VAL A 288 6.24 -23.50 -14.48
N VAL A 289 6.04 -22.24 -14.85
CA VAL A 289 6.95 -21.52 -15.74
C VAL A 289 8.03 -20.84 -14.91
N THR A 290 9.29 -21.13 -15.22
CA THR A 290 10.44 -20.54 -14.52
C THR A 290 11.39 -19.81 -15.48
N GLY A 291 11.95 -18.68 -15.05
CA GLY A 291 12.78 -17.86 -15.93
C GLY A 291 13.29 -16.57 -15.28
N PRO A 292 13.77 -15.61 -16.10
CA PRO A 292 13.96 -14.21 -15.68
C PRO A 292 12.64 -13.58 -15.23
N GLN A 293 12.71 -12.49 -14.46
CA GLN A 293 11.53 -11.74 -14.02
C GLN A 293 10.69 -11.29 -15.23
N ALA A 294 9.44 -11.73 -15.27
CA ALA A 294 8.43 -11.43 -16.27
C ALA A 294 7.04 -11.78 -15.71
N PRO A 295 5.96 -11.20 -16.25
CA PRO A 295 4.59 -11.55 -15.85
C PRO A 295 4.33 -13.06 -15.94
N GLY A 296 3.74 -13.64 -14.89
CA GLY A 296 3.42 -15.07 -14.81
C GLY A 296 4.63 -16.02 -14.72
N VAL A 297 5.85 -15.52 -14.48
CA VAL A 297 7.07 -16.33 -14.44
C VAL A 297 7.69 -16.36 -13.04
N TRP A 298 7.89 -17.55 -12.50
CA TRP A 298 8.62 -17.76 -11.24
C TRP A 298 10.12 -17.56 -11.44
N TYR A 299 10.68 -16.53 -10.81
CA TYR A 299 12.10 -16.19 -10.90
C TYR A 299 12.80 -16.35 -9.55
N THR A 300 14.13 -16.40 -9.57
CA THR A 300 14.93 -16.77 -8.39
C THR A 300 14.88 -15.70 -7.30
N ASP A 301 14.51 -16.10 -6.08
CA ASP A 301 14.74 -15.32 -4.86
C ASP A 301 16.04 -15.79 -4.18
N ARG A 302 17.02 -14.90 -4.08
CA ARG A 302 18.38 -15.11 -3.50
C ARG A 302 19.20 -16.22 -4.16
N TYR A 303 18.75 -17.47 -4.10
CA TYR A 303 19.36 -18.64 -4.72
C TYR A 303 18.27 -19.63 -5.12
N ALA A 304 18.37 -20.22 -6.31
CA ALA A 304 17.34 -21.13 -6.79
C ALA A 304 17.32 -22.43 -5.96
N PRO A 305 16.14 -22.97 -5.61
CA PRO A 305 16.04 -24.30 -5.02
C PRO A 305 16.50 -25.35 -6.04
N ALA A 306 16.97 -26.49 -5.54
CA ALA A 306 17.42 -27.60 -6.37
C ALA A 306 16.27 -28.21 -7.18
N VAL A 307 15.05 -28.13 -6.66
CA VAL A 307 13.82 -28.58 -7.33
C VAL A 307 12.74 -27.51 -7.20
N PHE A 308 12.06 -27.24 -8.31
CA PHE A 308 10.88 -26.37 -8.41
C PHE A 308 10.09 -26.77 -9.66
N GLU A 309 9.26 -27.80 -9.52
CA GLU A 309 8.55 -28.45 -10.63
C GLU A 309 7.26 -29.08 -10.12
N ASN A 310 6.30 -29.34 -11.01
CA ASN A 310 5.10 -30.07 -10.65
C ASN A 310 5.41 -31.56 -10.47
N ALA A 311 4.78 -32.18 -9.49
CA ALA A 311 4.87 -33.61 -9.22
C ALA A 311 3.53 -34.14 -8.70
N VAL A 312 3.21 -35.38 -9.04
CA VAL A 312 2.02 -36.04 -8.49
C VAL A 312 2.28 -36.42 -7.03
N PHE A 313 1.50 -35.85 -6.12
CA PHE A 313 1.55 -36.09 -4.68
C PHE A 313 0.14 -36.13 -4.10
N GLY A 314 -0.15 -37.11 -3.23
CA GLY A 314 -1.48 -37.24 -2.64
C GLY A 314 -2.61 -37.59 -3.63
N GLY A 315 -2.29 -37.94 -4.88
CA GLY A 315 -3.28 -38.21 -5.94
C GLY A 315 -3.45 -37.08 -6.94
N ASP A 316 -2.80 -35.93 -6.72
CA ASP A 316 -2.99 -34.71 -7.51
C ASP A 316 -1.66 -34.10 -7.95
N SER A 317 -1.66 -33.19 -8.93
CA SER A 317 -0.48 -32.45 -9.36
C SER A 317 -0.20 -31.29 -8.42
N ARG A 318 0.98 -31.26 -7.79
CA ARG A 318 1.38 -30.26 -6.80
C ARG A 318 2.68 -29.58 -7.17
N LEU A 319 2.92 -28.37 -6.69
CA LEU A 319 4.25 -27.78 -6.78
C LEU A 319 5.18 -28.45 -5.76
N LYS A 320 6.22 -29.11 -6.26
CA LYS A 320 7.30 -29.67 -5.44
C LYS A 320 8.49 -28.73 -5.43
N GLN A 321 8.80 -28.20 -4.27
CA GLN A 321 10.01 -27.41 -4.01
C GLN A 321 10.97 -28.20 -3.13
N GLY A 322 12.26 -28.25 -3.49
CA GLY A 322 13.22 -29.08 -2.77
C GLY A 322 14.60 -28.47 -2.66
N VAL A 323 15.26 -28.72 -1.52
CA VAL A 323 16.69 -28.45 -1.32
C VAL A 323 17.48 -29.74 -1.39
N ARG A 324 18.73 -29.62 -1.81
CA ARG A 324 19.69 -30.73 -1.80
C ARG A 324 20.96 -30.30 -1.08
N SER A 325 21.59 -31.25 -0.41
CA SER A 325 22.90 -31.12 0.22
C SER A 325 24.00 -30.70 -0.78
N ALA A 326 23.82 -30.99 -2.07
CA ALA A 326 24.69 -30.48 -3.13
C ALA A 326 24.68 -28.94 -3.25
N ASP A 327 23.59 -28.30 -2.85
CA ASP A 327 23.39 -26.85 -2.90
C ASP A 327 23.53 -26.18 -1.54
N ASN A 328 24.12 -26.86 -0.55
CA ASN A 328 24.39 -26.23 0.75
C ASN A 328 25.46 -25.12 0.63
N GLN A 329 25.59 -24.29 1.67
CA GLN A 329 26.56 -23.18 1.70
C GLN A 329 28.01 -23.56 1.34
N ALA A 330 28.47 -24.76 1.70
CA ALA A 330 29.84 -25.22 1.45
C ALA A 330 30.07 -25.73 0.01
N ASN A 331 29.00 -26.13 -0.68
CA ASN A 331 29.06 -26.77 -1.99
C ASN A 331 28.67 -25.84 -3.16
N ARG A 332 28.10 -24.66 -2.86
CA ARG A 332 27.69 -23.67 -3.85
C ARG A 332 28.87 -22.88 -4.45
N PRO A 333 28.68 -22.27 -5.64
CA PRO A 333 29.68 -21.37 -6.22
C PRO A 333 30.06 -20.26 -5.23
N GLY A 334 31.32 -19.82 -5.26
CA GLY A 334 31.87 -18.90 -4.25
C GLY A 334 31.16 -17.54 -4.12
N GLY A 335 30.35 -17.13 -5.11
CA GLY A 335 29.49 -15.94 -5.01
C GLY A 335 28.27 -16.13 -4.10
N TYR A 336 27.91 -17.37 -3.76
CA TYR A 336 26.71 -17.76 -3.02
C TYR A 336 27.01 -18.47 -1.68
N SER A 337 28.26 -18.38 -1.19
CA SER A 337 28.73 -19.14 -0.02
C SER A 337 28.50 -18.45 1.33
N SER A 338 27.42 -17.65 1.47
CA SER A 338 27.01 -17.00 2.72
C SER A 338 25.67 -17.55 3.22
N SER A 339 25.38 -17.36 4.51
CA SER A 339 24.10 -17.79 5.11
C SER A 339 22.88 -17.08 4.51
N PHE A 340 23.06 -15.91 3.91
CA PHE A 340 22.01 -15.18 3.19
C PHE A 340 21.33 -16.04 2.12
N TYR A 341 22.12 -16.88 1.44
CA TYR A 341 21.60 -17.74 0.38
C TYR A 341 21.06 -19.07 0.90
N ASN A 342 21.12 -19.36 2.21
CA ASN A 342 20.55 -20.61 2.74
C ASN A 342 19.04 -20.68 2.53
N TYR A 343 18.36 -19.53 2.44
CA TYR A 343 17.02 -19.44 1.88
C TYR A 343 17.11 -19.59 0.36
N GLN A 344 16.48 -20.66 -0.15
CA GLN A 344 16.50 -21.06 -1.54
C GLN A 344 15.07 -21.04 -2.07
N GLY A 345 14.72 -19.98 -2.78
CA GLY A 345 13.33 -19.70 -3.14
C GLY A 345 13.14 -19.29 -4.58
N ARG A 346 11.87 -19.24 -4.97
CA ARG A 346 11.41 -18.52 -6.15
C ARG A 346 10.28 -17.59 -5.75
N LYS A 347 10.17 -16.49 -6.49
CA LYS A 347 9.13 -15.49 -6.33
C LYS A 347 8.44 -15.19 -7.65
N ILE A 348 7.22 -14.70 -7.53
CA ILE A 348 6.37 -14.23 -8.63
C ILE A 348 5.86 -12.84 -8.27
N ASP A 349 5.76 -11.98 -9.28
CA ASP A 349 5.19 -10.64 -9.13
C ASP A 349 3.66 -10.76 -9.16
N VAL A 350 2.98 -10.19 -8.16
CA VAL A 350 1.51 -10.27 -7.99
C VAL A 350 0.88 -8.88 -8.00
N GLY A 351 1.56 -7.88 -7.45
CA GLY A 351 1.16 -6.47 -7.50
C GLY A 351 -0.31 -6.25 -7.11
N ILE A 352 -0.72 -6.66 -5.91
CA ILE A 352 -2.11 -6.55 -5.45
C ILE A 352 -2.23 -5.45 -4.39
N GLY A 353 -3.12 -4.48 -4.61
CA GLY A 353 -3.36 -3.34 -3.72
C GLY A 353 -4.19 -3.71 -2.48
N ILE A 354 -4.33 -2.78 -1.53
CA ILE A 354 -5.17 -2.99 -0.34
C ILE A 354 -6.67 -2.70 -0.57
N PRO A 355 -7.57 -3.43 0.11
CA PRO A 355 -7.30 -4.62 0.91
C PRO A 355 -7.02 -5.84 0.02
N SER A 356 -6.10 -6.70 0.43
CA SER A 356 -5.76 -7.92 -0.30
C SER A 356 -5.36 -9.06 0.61
N THR A 357 -5.71 -10.26 0.19
CA THR A 357 -5.32 -11.51 0.85
C THR A 357 -4.50 -12.35 -0.12
N VAL A 358 -3.45 -12.99 0.42
CA VAL A 358 -2.77 -14.09 -0.27
C VAL A 358 -2.79 -15.31 0.62
N SER A 359 -2.97 -16.48 0.02
CA SER A 359 -2.92 -17.75 0.74
C SER A 359 -2.28 -18.85 -0.08
N ILE A 360 -1.76 -19.86 0.59
CA ILE A 360 -1.24 -21.07 -0.06
C ILE A 360 -1.36 -22.26 0.88
N ASP A 361 -1.59 -23.44 0.31
CA ASP A 361 -1.55 -24.68 1.05
C ASP A 361 -0.13 -25.25 1.12
N ILE A 362 0.25 -25.74 2.30
CA ILE A 362 1.52 -26.43 2.55
C ILE A 362 1.26 -27.81 3.15
N TYR A 363 1.92 -28.85 2.62
CA TYR A 363 1.94 -30.17 3.26
C TYR A 363 3.07 -30.25 4.28
N VAL A 364 2.72 -30.45 5.55
CA VAL A 364 3.69 -30.62 6.64
C VAL A 364 3.98 -32.11 6.82
N ASP A 365 5.16 -32.56 6.41
CA ASP A 365 5.54 -33.97 6.36
C ASP A 365 6.23 -34.43 7.67
N SER A 366 5.78 -35.55 8.25
CA SER A 366 6.34 -36.11 9.48
C SER A 366 7.80 -36.57 9.36
N THR A 367 8.31 -36.72 8.13
CA THR A 367 9.69 -37.12 7.83
C THR A 367 10.68 -35.96 7.85
N TRP A 368 10.21 -34.71 7.94
CA TRP A 368 11.09 -33.54 8.00
C TRP A 368 12.04 -33.59 9.20
N LEU A 369 13.32 -33.42 8.90
CA LEU A 369 14.39 -33.51 9.90
C LEU A 369 14.60 -32.16 10.61
N SER A 370 15.24 -32.22 11.77
CA SER A 370 15.70 -31.02 12.50
C SER A 370 16.47 -30.07 11.58
N GLY A 371 16.07 -28.81 11.55
CA GLY A 371 16.63 -27.76 10.68
C GLY A 371 15.83 -27.51 9.39
N THR A 372 14.81 -28.33 9.10
CA THR A 372 13.89 -28.09 7.98
C THR A 372 13.08 -26.82 8.24
N ARG A 373 12.98 -25.95 7.22
CA ARG A 373 12.12 -24.78 7.24
C ARG A 373 11.52 -24.54 5.86
N ALA A 374 10.23 -24.23 5.84
CA ALA A 374 9.49 -23.91 4.64
C ALA A 374 8.58 -22.73 4.96
N GLY A 375 8.61 -21.70 4.12
CA GLY A 375 7.84 -20.49 4.39
C GLY A 375 7.22 -19.87 3.16
N PHE A 376 6.08 -19.25 3.41
CA PHE A 376 5.30 -18.41 2.51
C PHE A 376 5.52 -16.94 2.88
N TRP A 377 6.13 -16.19 1.97
CA TRP A 377 6.60 -14.83 2.25
C TRP A 377 5.97 -13.87 1.26
N THR A 378 5.79 -12.63 1.68
CA THR A 378 5.43 -11.53 0.79
C THR A 378 6.45 -10.40 0.87
N THR A 379 6.49 -9.57 -0.18
CA THR A 379 7.10 -8.23 -0.13
C THR A 379 6.01 -7.20 -0.32
N MET A 380 6.12 -6.08 0.38
CA MET A 380 5.15 -5.00 0.30
C MET A 380 5.83 -3.64 0.08
N SER A 381 5.21 -2.76 -0.72
CA SER A 381 5.73 -1.46 -1.16
C SER A 381 4.87 -0.27 -0.70
N ASN A 382 5.30 0.94 -1.09
CA ASN A 382 4.72 2.27 -0.77
C ASN A 382 4.64 2.69 0.71
N GLY A 383 5.20 1.86 1.61
CA GLY A 383 5.52 2.18 2.99
C GLY A 383 7.01 1.92 3.33
N ASN A 384 7.33 1.72 4.62
CA ASN A 384 8.64 1.11 4.95
C ASN A 384 8.66 -0.31 4.41
N LEU A 385 9.68 -0.73 3.63
CA LEU A 385 9.77 -2.10 3.10
C LEU A 385 9.50 -3.15 4.19
N THR A 386 8.42 -3.92 4.01
CA THR A 386 8.02 -4.99 4.93
C THR A 386 8.10 -6.36 4.26
N PHE A 387 8.27 -7.41 5.07
CA PHE A 387 8.37 -8.79 4.58
C PHE A 387 7.54 -9.73 5.45
N PRO A 388 6.20 -9.65 5.46
CA PRO A 388 5.40 -10.61 6.21
C PRO A 388 5.70 -12.04 5.77
N ILE A 389 5.90 -12.92 6.75
CA ILE A 389 6.27 -14.32 6.51
C ILE A 389 5.46 -15.21 7.44
N ILE A 390 4.95 -16.32 6.92
CA ILE A 390 4.55 -17.49 7.71
C ILE A 390 5.52 -18.62 7.38
N GLU A 391 6.11 -19.25 8.39
CA GLU A 391 7.08 -20.33 8.22
C GLU A 391 6.77 -21.50 9.15
N TYR A 392 6.84 -22.72 8.62
CA TYR A 392 6.94 -23.93 9.42
C TYR A 392 8.41 -24.29 9.64
N CYS A 393 8.78 -24.63 10.87
CA CYS A 393 10.13 -25.08 11.16
C CYS A 393 10.15 -26.32 12.07
N VAL A 394 11.19 -27.14 11.93
CA VAL A 394 11.46 -28.30 12.79
C VAL A 394 12.71 -28.04 13.62
N ASN A 395 12.55 -27.87 14.93
CA ASN A 395 13.62 -27.49 15.87
C ASN A 395 14.45 -26.26 15.40
N GLY A 396 13.79 -25.26 14.81
CA GLY A 396 14.42 -24.01 14.38
C GLY A 396 14.64 -23.04 15.56
N ASP A 397 15.68 -22.21 15.49
CA ASP A 397 15.85 -21.11 16.44
C ASP A 397 14.94 -19.92 16.07
N ASN A 398 14.40 -19.17 17.04
CA ASN A 398 13.54 -17.99 16.89
C ASN A 398 14.25 -16.76 16.27
N GLY A 399 15.43 -16.95 15.69
CA GLY A 399 16.12 -15.93 14.90
C GLY A 399 16.97 -14.94 15.69
N ASP A 400 17.13 -15.10 17.02
CA ASP A 400 18.01 -14.26 17.85
C ASP A 400 19.32 -14.93 18.26
N GLY A 401 19.56 -16.18 17.84
CA GLY A 401 20.75 -16.95 18.19
C GLY A 401 20.78 -17.44 19.64
N ASN A 402 19.72 -17.19 20.43
CA ASN A 402 19.66 -17.41 21.87
C ASN A 402 18.33 -18.03 22.37
N GLY A 403 17.39 -18.33 21.48
CA GLY A 403 16.09 -18.91 21.81
C GLY A 403 16.09 -20.44 21.98
N PRO A 404 15.09 -21.01 22.70
CA PRO A 404 14.85 -22.45 22.64
C PRO A 404 14.46 -22.86 21.21
N THR A 405 14.83 -24.07 20.80
CA THR A 405 14.42 -24.64 19.51
C THR A 405 12.90 -24.79 19.45
N TYR A 406 12.29 -24.31 18.37
CA TYR A 406 10.85 -24.28 18.12
C TYR A 406 10.47 -25.27 17.01
N THR A 407 9.33 -25.94 17.16
CA THR A 407 8.73 -26.78 16.10
C THR A 407 7.28 -26.36 15.91
N GLY A 408 6.88 -26.07 14.67
CA GLY A 408 5.56 -25.56 14.34
C GLY A 408 5.61 -24.29 13.51
N PHE A 409 4.47 -23.61 13.41
CA PHE A 409 4.33 -22.38 12.64
C PHE A 409 4.72 -21.13 13.42
N ARG A 410 5.41 -20.22 12.75
CA ARG A 410 5.77 -18.90 13.26
C ARG A 410 5.53 -17.86 12.18
N TYR A 411 5.38 -16.61 12.59
CA TYR A 411 5.34 -15.50 11.64
C TYR A 411 6.43 -14.47 11.92
N TRP A 412 6.76 -13.67 10.92
CA TRP A 412 7.72 -12.58 11.03
C TRP A 412 7.17 -11.35 10.33
N GLN A 413 7.49 -10.17 10.87
CA GLN A 413 7.35 -8.90 10.16
C GLN A 413 8.49 -7.94 10.55
N SER A 414 8.81 -7.02 9.63
CA SER A 414 9.72 -5.89 9.84
C SER A 414 9.34 -5.15 11.13
N GLY A 415 10.32 -4.87 11.97
CA GLY A 415 10.12 -4.18 13.25
C GLY A 415 9.75 -5.06 14.44
N ILE A 416 9.12 -6.23 14.23
CA ILE A 416 8.78 -7.16 15.33
C ILE A 416 9.69 -8.38 15.42
N GLY A 417 10.24 -8.86 14.29
CA GLY A 417 10.99 -10.11 14.25
C GLY A 417 10.11 -11.37 14.27
N TRP A 418 10.71 -12.53 14.54
CA TRP A 418 10.00 -13.82 14.56
C TRP A 418 9.16 -13.95 15.83
N THR A 419 7.90 -14.35 15.66
CA THR A 419 6.94 -14.59 16.73
C THR A 419 6.35 -15.99 16.60
N GLY A 420 6.37 -16.77 17.68
CA GLY A 420 5.74 -18.09 17.73
C GLY A 420 4.21 -17.98 17.76
N THR A 421 3.53 -19.06 17.37
CA THR A 421 2.05 -19.09 17.28
C THR A 421 1.43 -20.13 18.23
N SER A 422 0.10 -20.16 18.27
CA SER A 422 -0.69 -21.21 18.91
C SER A 422 -0.50 -22.60 18.26
N PHE A 423 0.10 -22.68 17.07
CA PHE A 423 0.37 -23.92 16.34
C PHE A 423 1.76 -24.51 16.62
N GLU A 424 2.24 -24.38 17.87
CA GLU A 424 3.44 -25.10 18.30
C GLU A 424 3.18 -26.61 18.32
N ASN A 425 4.08 -27.39 17.72
CA ASN A 425 3.92 -28.83 17.49
C ASN A 425 2.65 -29.17 16.69
N ALA A 426 2.33 -28.38 15.66
CA ALA A 426 1.23 -28.70 14.76
C ALA A 426 1.34 -30.14 14.25
N PRO A 427 0.21 -30.86 14.13
CA PRO A 427 0.17 -32.19 13.55
C PRO A 427 0.92 -32.28 12.21
N THR A 428 1.41 -33.47 11.90
CA THR A 428 2.16 -33.76 10.67
C THR A 428 1.36 -34.71 9.80
N ASP A 429 1.80 -34.87 8.56
CA ASP A 429 1.14 -35.59 7.47
C ASP A 429 -0.22 -34.98 7.07
N LEU A 430 -0.35 -33.66 7.18
CA LEU A 430 -1.55 -32.88 6.87
C LEU A 430 -1.23 -31.64 6.03
N TRP A 431 -2.24 -31.17 5.30
CA TRP A 431 -2.25 -29.88 4.63
C TRP A 431 -2.69 -28.77 5.60
N TYR A 432 -2.10 -27.60 5.44
CA TYR A 432 -2.44 -26.37 6.15
C TYR A 432 -2.53 -25.22 5.16
N THR A 433 -3.56 -24.38 5.28
CA THR A 433 -3.68 -23.14 4.51
C THR A 433 -3.02 -22.01 5.28
N LEU A 434 -2.00 -21.38 4.69
CA LEU A 434 -1.33 -20.20 5.26
C LEU A 434 -1.90 -18.95 4.61
N GLU A 435 -2.24 -17.94 5.41
CA GLU A 435 -2.88 -16.72 4.89
C GLU A 435 -2.22 -15.46 5.45
N ILE A 436 -1.96 -14.50 4.57
CA ILE A 436 -1.49 -13.14 4.89
C ILE A 436 -2.50 -12.17 4.29
N ASP A 437 -3.20 -11.44 5.15
CA ASP A 437 -4.20 -10.43 4.80
C ASP A 437 -3.66 -9.03 5.09
N LEU A 438 -3.56 -8.20 4.06
CA LEU A 438 -3.14 -6.81 4.13
C LEU A 438 -4.38 -5.91 4.07
N THR A 439 -4.63 -5.25 5.20
CA THR A 439 -5.70 -4.27 5.35
C THR A 439 -5.16 -2.84 5.28
N THR A 440 -6.04 -1.86 5.41
CA THR A 440 -5.66 -0.44 5.41
C THR A 440 -4.78 -0.02 6.59
N SER A 441 -4.77 -0.78 7.69
CA SER A 441 -3.95 -0.49 8.88
C SER A 441 -3.03 -1.61 9.32
N ASP A 442 -3.38 -2.86 8.99
CA ASP A 442 -2.78 -4.03 9.61
C ASP A 442 -2.45 -5.12 8.59
N VAL A 443 -1.46 -5.95 8.94
CA VAL A 443 -1.23 -7.27 8.34
C VAL A 443 -1.71 -8.34 9.33
N ASN A 444 -2.69 -9.13 8.90
CA ASN A 444 -3.24 -10.26 9.64
C ASN A 444 -2.63 -11.56 9.11
N PHE A 445 -2.33 -12.47 10.03
CA PHE A 445 -1.82 -13.80 9.72
C PHE A 445 -2.81 -14.85 10.21
N SER A 446 -3.14 -15.82 9.38
CA SER A 446 -4.02 -16.93 9.75
C SER A 446 -3.51 -18.29 9.24
N ILE A 447 -3.89 -19.37 9.94
CA ILE A 447 -3.64 -20.76 9.54
C ILE A 447 -4.96 -21.52 9.64
N ASP A 448 -5.40 -22.14 8.55
CA ASP A 448 -6.72 -22.78 8.42
C ASP A 448 -7.86 -21.85 8.90
N GLY A 449 -7.76 -20.57 8.53
CA GLY A 449 -8.68 -19.50 8.97
C GLY A 449 -8.61 -19.15 10.46
N THR A 450 -7.71 -19.76 11.23
CA THR A 450 -7.48 -19.42 12.64
C THR A 450 -6.45 -18.28 12.73
N PRO A 451 -6.80 -17.10 13.27
CA PRO A 451 -5.87 -15.99 13.41
C PRO A 451 -4.69 -16.35 14.33
N ILE A 452 -3.46 -16.08 13.88
CA ILE A 452 -2.22 -16.35 14.62
C ILE A 452 -1.44 -15.08 14.99
N GLY A 453 -1.76 -13.94 14.38
CA GLY A 453 -1.16 -12.65 14.70
C GLY A 453 -1.72 -11.51 13.87
N THR A 454 -1.56 -10.29 14.39
CA THR A 454 -1.87 -9.02 13.70
C THR A 454 -0.76 -8.04 14.01
N VAL A 455 -0.29 -7.33 12.99
CA VAL A 455 0.80 -6.34 13.10
C VAL A 455 0.47 -5.12 12.26
N ASP A 456 1.07 -3.97 12.57
CA ASP A 456 0.94 -2.73 11.79
C ASP A 456 1.49 -2.96 10.35
N ASN A 457 0.79 -2.45 9.33
CA ASN A 457 1.22 -2.57 7.93
C ASN A 457 2.42 -1.67 7.57
N LEU A 458 2.86 -0.82 8.50
CA LEU A 458 3.96 0.14 8.37
C LEU A 458 3.81 1.08 7.17
N GLY A 459 2.55 1.39 6.82
CA GLY A 459 2.18 2.25 5.70
C GLY A 459 2.21 1.56 4.34
N ALA A 460 2.37 0.24 4.28
CA ALA A 460 2.29 -0.49 3.02
C ALA A 460 0.84 -0.54 2.49
N ASP A 461 0.69 -0.35 1.18
CA ASP A 461 -0.61 -0.37 0.49
C ASP A 461 -0.69 -1.38 -0.67
N MET A 462 0.37 -2.18 -0.85
CA MET A 462 0.46 -3.17 -1.93
C MET A 462 1.33 -4.36 -1.51
N ILE A 463 0.95 -5.56 -1.94
CA ILE A 463 1.79 -6.75 -1.96
C ILE A 463 2.41 -6.88 -3.35
N ASP A 464 3.73 -6.70 -3.47
CA ASP A 464 4.41 -6.78 -4.77
C ASP A 464 4.64 -8.22 -5.20
N ASN A 465 5.09 -9.06 -4.27
CA ASN A 465 5.57 -10.41 -4.57
C ASN A 465 5.06 -11.45 -3.57
N VAL A 466 4.82 -12.65 -4.08
CA VAL A 466 4.77 -13.88 -3.29
C VAL A 466 6.07 -14.65 -3.48
N ILE A 467 6.61 -15.21 -2.40
CA ILE A 467 7.83 -16.02 -2.38
C ILE A 467 7.57 -17.34 -1.65
N LEU A 468 7.92 -18.44 -2.32
CA LEU A 468 7.99 -19.76 -1.69
C LEU A 468 9.44 -20.10 -1.40
N ASN A 469 9.74 -20.31 -0.12
CA ASN A 469 11.11 -20.43 0.35
C ASN A 469 11.34 -21.68 1.19
N VAL A 470 12.51 -22.28 1.01
CA VAL A 470 13.00 -23.43 1.78
C VAL A 470 14.42 -23.16 2.26
N HIS A 471 14.77 -23.67 3.44
CA HIS A 471 16.07 -23.39 4.07
C HIS A 471 17.07 -24.54 4.00
N ASN A 472 18.29 -24.26 3.54
CA ASN A 472 19.38 -25.22 3.34
C ASN A 472 20.58 -24.91 4.27
N GLU A 473 20.49 -25.37 5.52
CA GLU A 473 21.40 -24.97 6.61
C GLU A 473 22.54 -25.98 6.89
N GLY A 474 22.62 -27.13 6.19
CA GLY A 474 23.59 -28.17 6.57
C GLY A 474 23.84 -29.28 5.54
N PRO A 475 24.92 -30.07 5.72
CA PRO A 475 25.44 -30.97 4.69
C PRO A 475 24.62 -32.25 4.43
N ALA A 476 23.47 -32.43 5.06
CA ALA A 476 22.65 -33.65 4.98
C ALA A 476 21.13 -33.39 4.95
N LEU A 477 20.70 -32.17 4.63
CA LEU A 477 19.27 -31.83 4.50
C LEU A 477 18.87 -31.92 3.02
N ASP A 478 18.35 -33.08 2.65
CA ASP A 478 17.60 -33.27 1.41
C ASP A 478 16.14 -33.44 1.83
N TYR A 479 15.29 -32.50 1.47
CA TYR A 479 13.85 -32.59 1.70
C TYR A 479 13.10 -31.89 0.58
N ASP A 480 11.86 -32.31 0.41
CA ASP A 480 10.89 -31.70 -0.50
C ASP A 480 9.72 -31.17 0.33
N VAL A 481 9.12 -30.10 -0.18
CA VAL A 481 7.93 -29.44 0.31
C VAL A 481 6.94 -29.44 -0.84
N TYR A 482 5.69 -29.76 -0.54
CA TYR A 482 4.60 -29.70 -1.50
C TYR A 482 3.72 -28.51 -1.17
N TRP A 483 3.44 -27.73 -2.19
CA TRP A 483 2.59 -26.54 -2.15
C TRP A 483 1.42 -26.73 -3.12
N ASP A 484 0.32 -26.07 -2.81
CA ASP A 484 -0.91 -26.16 -3.57
C ASP A 484 -1.77 -24.91 -3.42
N ASN A 485 -2.72 -24.70 -4.34
CA ASN A 485 -3.77 -23.67 -4.25
C ASN A 485 -3.24 -22.28 -3.83
N LEU A 486 -2.20 -21.79 -4.53
CA LEU A 486 -1.72 -20.43 -4.29
C LEU A 486 -2.81 -19.46 -4.74
N THR A 487 -3.46 -18.82 -3.79
CA THR A 487 -4.40 -17.75 -4.05
C THR A 487 -3.69 -16.42 -3.86
N THR A 488 -3.64 -15.62 -4.91
CA THR A 488 -3.33 -14.21 -4.81
C THR A 488 -4.59 -13.46 -5.16
N GLY A 489 -4.91 -12.37 -4.46
CA GLY A 489 -6.02 -11.51 -4.87
C GLY A 489 -5.93 -11.14 -6.38
N PRO A 490 -6.99 -10.55 -6.93
CA PRO A 490 -7.04 -10.19 -8.34
C PRO A 490 -5.93 -9.20 -8.71
N GLU A 491 -5.28 -9.40 -9.87
CA GLU A 491 -4.19 -8.55 -10.35
C GLU A 491 -4.61 -7.07 -10.37
N TRP A 492 -3.75 -6.16 -9.89
CA TRP A 492 -4.03 -4.72 -9.87
C TRP A 492 -3.57 -4.02 -11.16
N GLY A 493 -4.25 -2.93 -11.53
CA GLY A 493 -3.79 -2.05 -12.61
C GLY A 493 -2.44 -1.42 -12.27
N THR A 494 -1.53 -1.36 -13.24
CA THR A 494 -0.25 -0.67 -13.09
C THR A 494 -0.30 0.69 -13.76
N ALA A 495 0.60 1.60 -13.38
CA ALA A 495 0.76 2.86 -14.09
C ALA A 495 2.24 3.21 -14.22
N THR A 496 2.58 3.93 -15.29
CA THR A 496 3.90 4.49 -15.50
C THR A 496 3.79 5.96 -15.84
N ASP A 497 4.78 6.73 -15.43
CA ASP A 497 4.85 8.16 -15.69
C ASP A 497 6.29 8.59 -16.04
N ASN A 498 6.45 9.77 -16.63
CA ASN A 498 7.76 10.35 -16.96
C ASN A 498 8.51 10.88 -15.72
N CYS A 499 7.80 11.33 -14.68
CA CYS A 499 8.35 12.08 -13.57
C CYS A 499 8.28 11.41 -12.20
N THR A 500 7.24 10.62 -11.88
CA THR A 500 7.03 10.12 -10.49
C THR A 500 6.32 8.77 -10.36
N ASP A 501 6.23 8.29 -9.11
CA ASP A 501 5.35 7.18 -8.74
C ASP A 501 3.89 7.64 -8.77
N VAL A 502 3.04 6.83 -9.38
CA VAL A 502 1.65 7.15 -9.71
C VAL A 502 0.70 6.39 -8.80
N ALA A 503 -0.31 7.07 -8.27
CA ALA A 503 -1.38 6.40 -7.53
C ALA A 503 -2.38 5.77 -8.50
N VAL A 504 -2.70 4.49 -8.31
CA VAL A 504 -3.71 3.79 -9.11
C VAL A 504 -4.92 3.44 -8.25
N THR A 505 -6.10 3.82 -8.72
CA THR A 505 -7.40 3.53 -8.10
C THR A 505 -8.33 2.83 -9.09
N TYR A 506 -9.45 2.28 -8.62
CA TYR A 506 -10.45 1.66 -9.48
C TYR A 506 -11.89 1.96 -9.03
N GLU A 507 -12.83 1.83 -9.97
CA GLU A 507 -14.26 1.83 -9.69
C GLU A 507 -14.97 0.71 -10.47
N ARG A 508 -15.87 -0.02 -9.81
CA ARG A 508 -16.70 -1.05 -10.44
C ARG A 508 -18.05 -0.49 -10.91
N SER A 509 -18.48 -0.89 -12.11
CA SER A 509 -19.74 -0.41 -12.71
C SER A 509 -21.01 -0.90 -12.01
N ASP A 510 -20.93 -2.00 -11.28
CA ASP A 510 -22.06 -2.58 -10.54
C ASP A 510 -22.31 -1.85 -9.21
N ASN A 511 -21.25 -1.45 -8.51
CA ASN A 511 -21.31 -0.54 -7.37
C ASN A 511 -19.91 0.00 -7.01
N PRO A 512 -19.68 1.33 -7.02
CA PRO A 512 -18.37 1.93 -6.75
C PRO A 512 -17.93 1.84 -5.28
N LEU A 513 -18.79 1.37 -4.37
CA LEU A 513 -18.45 1.16 -2.95
C LEU A 513 -18.01 -0.27 -2.63
N LEU A 514 -18.07 -1.19 -3.60
CA LEU A 514 -17.61 -2.56 -3.41
C LEU A 514 -16.09 -2.63 -3.60
N GLY A 515 -15.45 -3.44 -2.76
CA GLY A 515 -14.06 -3.84 -2.92
C GLY A 515 -13.85 -4.73 -4.14
N PHE A 516 -12.61 -5.09 -4.44
CA PHE A 516 -12.29 -6.01 -5.54
C PHE A 516 -12.42 -7.47 -5.08
N ASP A 517 -12.38 -7.70 -3.77
CA ASP A 517 -12.66 -8.95 -3.07
C ASP A 517 -14.16 -9.23 -2.89
N ASP A 518 -15.02 -8.23 -3.07
CA ASP A 518 -16.46 -8.42 -3.05
C ASP A 518 -16.95 -9.24 -4.26
N PRO A 519 -17.93 -10.15 -4.10
CA PRO A 519 -18.43 -10.96 -5.21
C PRO A 519 -18.93 -10.12 -6.39
N PHE A 520 -18.56 -10.53 -7.60
CA PHE A 520 -19.04 -9.93 -8.83
C PHE A 520 -20.32 -10.62 -9.29
N PRO A 521 -21.37 -9.87 -9.67
CA PRO A 521 -22.61 -10.46 -10.16
C PRO A 521 -22.42 -11.13 -11.52
N SER A 522 -23.22 -12.17 -11.78
CA SER A 522 -23.33 -12.76 -13.11
C SER A 522 -23.59 -11.69 -14.18
N GLY A 523 -22.86 -11.74 -15.28
CA GLY A 523 -22.84 -10.72 -16.33
C GLY A 523 -21.47 -10.08 -16.48
N VAL A 524 -21.44 -8.91 -17.13
CA VAL A 524 -20.21 -8.13 -17.33
C VAL A 524 -20.20 -6.97 -16.34
N THR A 525 -19.17 -6.92 -15.52
CA THR A 525 -18.80 -5.75 -14.71
C THR A 525 -17.62 -5.08 -15.37
N THR A 526 -17.73 -3.76 -15.60
CA THR A 526 -16.61 -2.94 -16.06
C THR A 526 -15.89 -2.36 -14.86
N VAL A 527 -14.59 -2.63 -14.77
CA VAL A 527 -13.69 -2.00 -13.80
C VAL A 527 -12.98 -0.86 -14.52
N THR A 528 -13.13 0.36 -14.00
CA THR A 528 -12.43 1.55 -14.52
C THR A 528 -11.24 1.84 -13.63
N TRP A 529 -10.03 1.72 -14.18
CA TRP A 529 -8.78 2.04 -13.50
C TRP A 529 -8.42 3.50 -13.75
N THR A 530 -7.98 4.21 -12.71
CA THR A 530 -7.57 5.62 -12.78
C THR A 530 -6.19 5.77 -12.18
N ALA A 531 -5.24 6.20 -13.01
CA ALA A 531 -3.93 6.66 -12.59
C ALA A 531 -3.98 8.15 -12.27
N THR A 532 -3.34 8.58 -11.17
CA THR A 532 -3.20 9.98 -10.80
C THR A 532 -1.79 10.22 -10.28
N ASP A 533 -1.07 11.14 -10.93
CA ASP A 533 0.25 11.55 -10.47
C ASP A 533 0.15 12.60 -9.33
N PRO A 534 1.28 12.99 -8.70
CA PRO A 534 1.30 14.03 -7.66
C PRO A 534 0.91 15.44 -8.13
N CYS A 535 0.97 15.70 -9.44
CA CYS A 535 0.63 16.96 -10.10
C CYS A 535 -0.86 17.04 -10.49
N GLY A 536 -1.60 15.96 -10.26
CA GLY A 536 -3.00 15.83 -10.56
C GLY A 536 -3.30 15.50 -12.03
N ASN A 537 -2.31 15.13 -12.84
CA ASN A 537 -2.57 14.57 -14.17
C ASN A 537 -3.16 13.17 -14.02
N THR A 538 -4.03 12.78 -14.97
CA THR A 538 -4.81 11.56 -14.83
C THR A 538 -4.98 10.83 -16.15
N ASP A 539 -4.93 9.50 -16.10
CA ASP A 539 -5.30 8.63 -17.20
C ASP A 539 -6.24 7.51 -16.72
N THR A 540 -7.11 7.05 -17.61
CA THR A 540 -8.13 6.05 -17.29
C THR A 540 -8.25 5.00 -18.38
N ASP A 541 -8.34 3.74 -17.98
CA ASP A 541 -8.63 2.63 -18.89
C ASP A 541 -9.46 1.55 -18.18
N VAL A 542 -9.97 0.58 -18.94
CA VAL A 542 -10.97 -0.38 -18.46
C VAL A 542 -10.52 -1.83 -18.55
N GLN A 543 -10.95 -2.62 -17.58
CA GLN A 543 -10.90 -4.08 -17.58
C GLN A 543 -12.33 -4.63 -17.54
N LEU A 544 -12.59 -5.69 -18.29
CA LEU A 544 -13.87 -6.39 -18.27
C LEU A 544 -13.77 -7.65 -17.41
N VAL A 545 -14.70 -7.75 -16.47
CA VAL A 545 -14.86 -8.92 -15.62
C VAL A 545 -16.20 -9.58 -15.96
N THR A 546 -16.13 -10.80 -16.49
CA THR A 546 -17.31 -11.55 -16.94
C THR A 546 -17.55 -12.77 -16.06
N VAL A 547 -18.68 -12.80 -15.37
CA VAL A 547 -19.15 -13.96 -14.63
C VAL A 547 -20.26 -14.64 -15.43
N ASN A 548 -19.99 -15.83 -15.95
CA ASN A 548 -20.98 -16.62 -16.66
C ASN A 548 -22.09 -17.06 -15.70
N SER A 549 -23.34 -17.09 -16.17
CA SER A 549 -24.50 -17.50 -15.36
C SER A 549 -24.63 -19.02 -15.20
N VAL A 550 -23.51 -19.71 -14.97
CA VAL A 550 -23.43 -21.15 -14.75
C VAL A 550 -22.53 -21.43 -13.54
N ASN A 551 -22.80 -22.51 -12.80
CA ASN A 551 -21.88 -23.08 -11.84
C ASN A 551 -21.25 -24.35 -12.45
N ASP A 552 -20.05 -24.69 -11.99
CA ASP A 552 -19.43 -25.97 -12.32
C ASP A 552 -19.94 -27.08 -11.38
N LEU A 553 -20.20 -28.26 -11.94
CA LEU A 553 -20.62 -29.46 -11.24
C LEU A 553 -19.65 -30.60 -11.57
N ASP A 554 -18.80 -30.95 -10.62
CA ASP A 554 -17.90 -32.09 -10.70
C ASP A 554 -18.62 -33.36 -10.28
N VAL A 555 -18.79 -34.29 -11.22
CA VAL A 555 -19.54 -35.53 -11.02
C VAL A 555 -18.71 -36.74 -11.37
N THR A 556 -18.83 -37.77 -10.54
CA THR A 556 -18.44 -39.13 -10.89
C THR A 556 -19.68 -40.00 -10.99
N VAL A 557 -19.81 -40.76 -12.07
CA VAL A 557 -20.99 -41.58 -12.36
C VAL A 557 -20.58 -43.01 -12.68
N GLU A 558 -21.23 -43.98 -12.04
CA GLU A 558 -21.13 -45.40 -12.36
C GLU A 558 -22.42 -45.92 -13.02
N LEU A 559 -22.29 -46.49 -14.22
CA LEU A 559 -23.30 -47.39 -14.78
C LEU A 559 -23.08 -48.78 -14.21
N PHE A 560 -23.89 -49.16 -13.23
CA PHE A 560 -23.68 -50.37 -12.45
C PHE A 560 -23.61 -51.62 -13.34
N THR A 561 -22.58 -52.45 -13.14
CA THR A 561 -22.27 -53.70 -13.90
C THR A 561 -21.85 -53.54 -15.36
N VAL A 562 -21.76 -52.33 -15.89
CA VAL A 562 -21.24 -52.09 -17.24
C VAL A 562 -19.71 -52.17 -17.23
N THR A 563 -19.12 -52.92 -18.16
CA THR A 563 -17.64 -53.09 -18.25
C THR A 563 -17.04 -52.60 -19.56
N ASP A 564 -17.88 -52.28 -20.54
CA ASP A 564 -17.45 -51.80 -21.85
C ASP A 564 -17.39 -50.27 -21.86
N SER A 565 -16.73 -49.72 -22.88
CA SER A 565 -16.70 -48.27 -23.12
C SER A 565 -17.86 -47.84 -24.01
N MET A 566 -18.49 -46.73 -23.68
CA MET A 566 -19.64 -46.17 -24.40
C MET A 566 -19.86 -44.71 -23.99
N ASP A 567 -20.59 -43.97 -24.82
CA ASP A 567 -21.07 -42.63 -24.47
C ASP A 567 -22.55 -42.71 -24.03
N ARG A 568 -22.93 -41.98 -22.98
CA ARG A 568 -24.33 -41.90 -22.54
C ARG A 568 -24.73 -40.49 -22.19
N CYS A 569 -25.92 -40.10 -22.64
CA CYS A 569 -26.58 -38.91 -22.16
C CYS A 569 -27.14 -39.14 -20.76
N ILE A 570 -26.59 -38.43 -19.78
CA ILE A 570 -27.03 -38.48 -18.40
C ILE A 570 -27.86 -37.23 -18.12
N THR A 571 -29.09 -37.43 -17.64
CA THR A 571 -29.98 -36.38 -17.17
C THR A 571 -29.73 -36.14 -15.68
N PHE A 572 -29.27 -34.94 -15.34
CA PHE A 572 -29.16 -34.41 -13.99
C PHE A 572 -30.38 -33.56 -13.64
N GLU A 573 -30.96 -33.79 -12.47
CA GLU A 573 -32.09 -33.04 -11.93
C GLU A 573 -31.67 -32.40 -10.59
N LEU A 574 -31.46 -31.09 -10.58
CA LEU A 574 -31.03 -30.35 -9.39
C LEU A 574 -32.24 -29.74 -8.68
N GLU A 575 -32.37 -29.95 -7.37
CA GLU A 575 -33.46 -29.38 -6.57
C GLU A 575 -33.04 -28.05 -5.94
N PRO A 576 -33.71 -26.92 -6.24
CA PRO A 576 -33.38 -25.64 -5.65
C PRO A 576 -33.65 -25.59 -4.13
N THR A 577 -32.74 -24.95 -3.40
CA THR A 577 -32.92 -24.62 -1.99
C THR A 577 -34.14 -23.71 -1.81
N GLY A 578 -35.01 -24.03 -0.85
CA GLY A 578 -36.26 -23.31 -0.62
C GLY A 578 -37.45 -23.79 -1.47
N GLY A 579 -37.24 -24.80 -2.33
CA GLY A 579 -38.27 -25.45 -3.12
C GLY A 579 -38.50 -24.80 -4.48
N GLY A 580 -39.00 -25.60 -5.43
CA GLY A 580 -39.15 -25.20 -6.83
C GLY A 580 -39.36 -26.41 -7.72
N SER A 581 -39.40 -26.19 -9.03
CA SER A 581 -39.27 -27.30 -9.98
C SER A 581 -37.78 -27.64 -10.14
N PRO A 582 -37.40 -28.92 -10.23
CA PRO A 582 -36.02 -29.30 -10.50
C PRO A 582 -35.50 -28.65 -11.78
N VAL A 583 -34.24 -28.23 -11.75
CA VAL A 583 -33.50 -27.77 -12.93
C VAL A 583 -32.92 -29.00 -13.61
N ILE A 584 -33.18 -29.14 -14.91
CA ILE A 584 -32.76 -30.31 -15.69
C ILE A 584 -31.58 -29.91 -16.57
N VAL A 585 -30.47 -30.65 -16.45
CA VAL A 585 -29.28 -30.52 -17.29
C VAL A 585 -28.96 -31.89 -17.86
N GLU A 586 -28.57 -31.95 -19.12
CA GLU A 586 -28.22 -33.21 -19.78
C GLU A 586 -26.82 -33.09 -20.36
N GLU A 587 -25.95 -34.04 -20.02
CA GLU A 587 -24.57 -34.06 -20.51
C GLU A 587 -24.21 -35.45 -21.04
N THR A 588 -23.48 -35.49 -22.17
CA THR A 588 -23.05 -36.77 -22.74
C THR A 588 -21.72 -37.15 -22.12
N LEU A 589 -21.72 -38.18 -21.28
CA LEU A 589 -20.53 -38.67 -20.58
C LEU A 589 -19.92 -39.87 -21.30
N SER A 590 -18.59 -39.91 -21.35
CA SER A 590 -17.83 -41.04 -21.89
C SER A 590 -17.43 -42.00 -20.77
N PHE A 591 -18.00 -43.20 -20.78
CA PHE A 591 -17.77 -44.23 -19.79
C PHE A 591 -16.64 -45.17 -20.21
N VAL A 592 -15.80 -45.55 -19.24
CA VAL A 592 -14.79 -46.60 -19.37
C VAL A 592 -14.97 -47.59 -18.23
N ALA A 593 -15.23 -48.85 -18.57
CA ALA A 593 -15.52 -49.89 -17.58
C ALA A 593 -16.64 -49.52 -16.60
N GLY A 594 -17.65 -48.79 -17.10
CA GLY A 594 -18.81 -48.37 -16.31
C GLY A 594 -18.64 -47.05 -15.56
N PHE A 595 -17.46 -46.41 -15.57
CA PHE A 595 -17.23 -45.15 -14.84
C PHE A 595 -17.01 -43.97 -15.78
N ALA A 596 -17.52 -42.80 -15.41
CA ALA A 596 -17.23 -41.52 -16.03
C ALA A 596 -17.03 -40.46 -14.94
N THR A 597 -16.08 -39.55 -15.17
CA THR A 597 -15.89 -38.34 -14.36
C THR A 597 -15.90 -37.15 -15.30
N ALA A 598 -16.63 -36.09 -14.95
CA ALA A 598 -16.74 -34.89 -15.76
C ALA A 598 -17.09 -33.66 -14.91
N THR A 599 -16.75 -32.49 -15.43
CA THR A 599 -17.24 -31.19 -14.97
C THR A 599 -18.35 -30.75 -15.91
N VAL A 600 -19.54 -30.50 -15.38
CA VAL A 600 -20.74 -30.13 -16.12
C VAL A 600 -21.14 -28.70 -15.77
N GLU A 601 -21.38 -27.85 -16.76
CA GLU A 601 -21.91 -26.50 -16.52
C GLU A 601 -23.41 -26.56 -16.27
N ILE A 602 -23.83 -26.17 -15.07
CA ILE A 602 -25.24 -26.10 -14.67
C ILE A 602 -25.68 -24.64 -14.50
N PRO A 603 -26.97 -24.28 -14.66
CA PRO A 603 -27.42 -22.92 -14.39
C PRO A 603 -27.04 -22.48 -12.96
N CYS A 604 -26.53 -21.26 -12.80
CA CYS A 604 -26.09 -20.81 -11.48
C CYS A 604 -27.26 -20.80 -10.49
N GLY A 605 -27.02 -21.22 -9.25
CA GLY A 605 -28.05 -21.29 -8.22
C GLY A 605 -27.66 -22.04 -6.96
N ASP A 606 -28.55 -21.95 -5.98
CA ASP A 606 -28.47 -22.66 -4.70
C ASP A 606 -29.29 -23.96 -4.79
N TYR A 607 -28.61 -25.11 -4.72
CA TYR A 607 -29.19 -26.44 -4.85
C TYR A 607 -28.91 -27.26 -3.59
N GLN A 608 -29.90 -28.03 -3.15
CA GLN A 608 -29.82 -28.82 -1.91
C GLN A 608 -29.65 -30.33 -2.14
N CYS A 609 -29.90 -30.81 -3.35
CA CYS A 609 -29.65 -32.20 -3.75
C CYS A 609 -29.71 -32.33 -5.26
N ILE A 610 -29.21 -33.45 -5.76
CA ILE A 610 -29.17 -33.78 -7.18
C ILE A 610 -29.68 -35.21 -7.41
N SER A 611 -30.17 -35.48 -8.61
CA SER A 611 -30.48 -36.83 -9.05
C SER A 611 -29.96 -37.04 -10.46
N ALA A 612 -29.53 -38.26 -10.78
CA ALA A 612 -29.04 -38.62 -12.11
C ALA A 612 -29.76 -39.85 -12.67
N ARG A 613 -29.90 -39.89 -14.00
CA ARG A 613 -30.32 -41.10 -14.74
C ARG A 613 -29.82 -41.08 -16.18
N ASP A 614 -29.60 -42.27 -16.74
CA ASP A 614 -29.56 -42.50 -18.19
C ASP A 614 -31.00 -42.84 -18.63
N THR A 615 -31.62 -41.89 -19.32
CA THR A 615 -33.01 -42.00 -19.76
C THR A 615 -33.16 -43.19 -20.73
N LEU A 616 -34.20 -44.02 -20.53
CA LEU A 616 -34.43 -45.31 -21.20
C LEU A 616 -33.50 -46.48 -20.78
N HIS A 617 -32.68 -46.32 -19.75
CA HIS A 617 -31.78 -47.39 -19.30
C HIS A 617 -31.78 -47.59 -17.78
N THR A 618 -31.65 -46.52 -17.00
CA THR A 618 -31.42 -46.62 -15.55
C THR A 618 -32.60 -46.14 -14.73
N LEU A 619 -32.65 -46.58 -13.48
CA LEU A 619 -33.42 -45.93 -12.43
C LEU A 619 -32.82 -44.54 -12.15
N ARG A 620 -33.63 -43.68 -11.53
CA ARG A 620 -33.17 -42.42 -10.95
C ARG A 620 -32.44 -42.71 -9.64
N ALA A 621 -31.18 -42.31 -9.56
CA ALA A 621 -30.42 -42.25 -8.30
C ALA A 621 -30.47 -40.83 -7.75
N ARG A 622 -30.41 -40.68 -6.43
CA ARG A 622 -30.46 -39.38 -5.75
C ARG A 622 -29.35 -39.33 -4.72
N ASP A 623 -28.39 -38.46 -4.99
CA ASP A 623 -27.31 -38.12 -4.08
C ASP A 623 -27.80 -36.97 -3.17
N ASP A 624 -27.97 -37.28 -1.88
CA ASP A 624 -28.37 -36.32 -0.84
C ASP A 624 -27.46 -36.30 0.40
N ASP A 625 -26.42 -37.13 0.41
CA ASP A 625 -25.42 -37.21 1.46
C ASP A 625 -24.00 -36.81 1.02
N ASP A 626 -23.66 -36.92 -0.26
CA ASP A 626 -22.36 -36.55 -0.84
C ASP A 626 -22.43 -35.28 -1.74
N PHE A 627 -23.63 -34.83 -2.11
CA PHE A 627 -23.84 -33.58 -2.82
C PHE A 627 -23.50 -32.36 -1.95
N GLY A 628 -22.52 -31.58 -2.40
CA GLY A 628 -22.02 -30.44 -1.66
C GLY A 628 -21.25 -29.45 -2.53
N ILE A 629 -20.61 -28.49 -1.87
CA ILE A 629 -19.72 -27.52 -2.50
C ILE A 629 -18.30 -27.82 -2.05
N ALA A 630 -17.38 -27.94 -3.00
CA ALA A 630 -15.94 -28.03 -2.76
C ALA A 630 -15.23 -26.96 -3.61
N GLY A 631 -14.52 -26.04 -2.96
CA GLY A 631 -13.99 -24.87 -3.65
C GLY A 631 -15.10 -24.04 -4.28
N THR A 632 -14.99 -23.79 -5.58
CA THR A 632 -15.97 -23.02 -6.39
C THR A 632 -17.00 -23.89 -7.10
N SER A 633 -16.92 -25.22 -6.99
CA SER A 633 -17.74 -26.18 -7.73
C SER A 633 -18.71 -26.94 -6.81
N TYR A 634 -19.83 -27.38 -7.39
CA TYR A 634 -20.62 -28.45 -6.78
C TYR A 634 -19.93 -29.79 -7.01
N THR A 635 -20.05 -30.72 -6.07
CA THR A 635 -19.56 -32.09 -6.19
C THR A 635 -20.68 -33.09 -5.98
N ALA A 636 -20.71 -34.17 -6.77
CA ALA A 636 -21.60 -35.32 -6.56
C ALA A 636 -20.94 -36.65 -6.96
N ASP A 637 -21.29 -37.73 -6.28
CA ASP A 637 -20.75 -39.08 -6.52
C ASP A 637 -21.89 -40.10 -6.67
N PHE A 638 -22.13 -40.54 -7.91
CA PHE A 638 -23.09 -41.59 -8.24
C PHE A 638 -22.37 -42.94 -8.44
N THR A 639 -21.58 -43.39 -7.47
CA THR A 639 -20.86 -44.69 -7.53
C THR A 639 -21.27 -45.67 -6.43
N ALA A 640 -21.04 -46.97 -6.66
CA ALA A 640 -21.42 -48.00 -5.68
C ALA A 640 -20.45 -48.09 -4.48
N SER A 641 -19.28 -47.45 -4.55
CA SER A 641 -18.22 -47.55 -3.54
C SER A 641 -18.28 -46.47 -2.44
N GLY A 642 -18.98 -45.36 -2.67
CA GLY A 642 -19.19 -44.29 -1.67
C GLY A 642 -20.38 -44.60 -0.75
N ASP A 643 -21.57 -44.67 -1.34
CA ASP A 643 -22.87 -44.61 -0.65
C ASP A 643 -23.93 -45.60 -1.22
N GLY A 644 -23.78 -46.05 -2.46
CA GLY A 644 -24.70 -46.96 -3.16
C GLY A 644 -25.48 -46.33 -4.31
N ASP A 645 -25.07 -45.15 -4.78
CA ASP A 645 -25.83 -44.33 -5.74
C ASP A 645 -25.52 -44.58 -7.22
N ALA A 646 -24.82 -45.68 -7.52
CA ALA A 646 -24.61 -46.13 -8.88
C ALA A 646 -25.92 -46.24 -9.67
N LEU A 647 -25.90 -45.83 -10.94
CA LEU A 647 -27.06 -45.87 -11.81
C LEU A 647 -27.40 -47.32 -12.17
N LEU A 648 -28.40 -47.86 -11.48
CA LEU A 648 -28.89 -49.23 -11.69
C LEU A 648 -29.81 -49.29 -12.91
N GLY A 649 -29.62 -50.27 -13.79
CA GLY A 649 -30.54 -50.53 -14.89
C GLY A 649 -31.98 -50.81 -14.40
N GLY A 650 -33.00 -50.25 -15.05
CA GLY A 650 -34.38 -50.56 -14.64
C GLY A 650 -35.53 -49.85 -15.35
N ASN A 651 -35.37 -48.60 -15.81
CA ASN A 651 -36.42 -47.88 -16.54
C ASN A 651 -36.12 -47.88 -18.04
N PHE A 652 -36.55 -48.91 -18.75
CA PHE A 652 -36.13 -49.17 -20.13
C PHE A 652 -37.02 -48.52 -21.19
N ASN A 653 -38.14 -47.92 -20.80
CA ASN A 653 -39.07 -47.25 -21.69
C ASN A 653 -39.37 -45.78 -21.30
N ASP A 654 -38.69 -45.26 -20.27
CA ASP A 654 -38.82 -43.90 -19.74
C ASP A 654 -40.27 -43.53 -19.41
N ASP A 655 -41.00 -44.49 -18.83
CA ASP A 655 -42.30 -44.20 -18.25
C ASP A 655 -42.21 -44.03 -16.72
N MET A 656 -43.34 -43.65 -16.12
CA MET A 656 -43.39 -43.32 -14.69
C MET A 656 -43.39 -44.56 -13.77
N PHE A 657 -43.46 -45.77 -14.31
CA PHE A 657 -43.60 -47.02 -13.58
C PHE A 657 -42.52 -48.01 -14.00
N ILE A 658 -41.83 -48.58 -13.01
CA ILE A 658 -41.05 -49.79 -13.25
C ILE A 658 -42.02 -50.97 -13.24
N ASP A 659 -42.34 -51.52 -14.41
CA ASP A 659 -43.38 -52.54 -14.55
C ASP A 659 -42.99 -53.72 -15.45
N ILE A 660 -43.99 -54.49 -15.88
CA ILE A 660 -43.77 -55.69 -16.70
C ILE A 660 -43.24 -55.36 -18.10
N LEU A 661 -43.42 -54.13 -18.58
CA LEU A 661 -42.94 -53.65 -19.87
C LEU A 661 -41.43 -53.44 -19.84
N ASP A 662 -40.88 -52.82 -18.78
CA ASP A 662 -39.44 -52.70 -18.55
C ASP A 662 -38.77 -54.07 -18.47
N PHE A 663 -39.36 -54.98 -17.68
CA PHE A 663 -38.88 -56.35 -17.58
C PHE A 663 -38.88 -57.06 -18.93
N GLY A 664 -39.89 -56.80 -19.77
CA GLY A 664 -39.97 -57.31 -21.13
C GLY A 664 -38.82 -56.84 -22.02
N ILE A 665 -38.47 -55.56 -21.94
CA ILE A 665 -37.33 -54.97 -22.68
C ILE A 665 -36.01 -55.54 -22.14
N PHE A 666 -35.83 -55.55 -20.81
CA PHE A 666 -34.66 -56.10 -20.14
C PHE A 666 -34.36 -57.55 -20.54
N ILE A 667 -35.36 -58.44 -20.46
CA ILE A 667 -35.19 -59.85 -20.89
C ILE A 667 -34.94 -59.96 -22.39
N GLY A 668 -35.52 -59.07 -23.19
CA GLY A 668 -35.25 -59.01 -24.64
C GLY A 668 -33.79 -58.67 -24.98
N GLN A 669 -33.13 -57.90 -24.11
CA GLN A 669 -31.72 -57.49 -24.22
C GLN A 669 -30.79 -58.37 -23.37
N PHE A 670 -31.30 -59.38 -22.67
CA PHE A 670 -30.49 -60.18 -21.75
C PHE A 670 -29.39 -60.97 -22.49
N GLY A 671 -28.14 -60.73 -22.12
CA GLY A 671 -26.97 -61.34 -22.73
C GLY A 671 -26.48 -60.67 -24.02
N THR A 672 -27.06 -59.51 -24.39
CA THR A 672 -26.45 -58.62 -25.38
C THR A 672 -25.44 -57.70 -24.72
N ASP A 673 -24.36 -57.38 -25.42
CA ASP A 673 -23.32 -56.47 -24.99
C ASP A 673 -23.76 -55.02 -25.29
N PRO A 674 -23.90 -54.16 -24.26
CA PRO A 674 -24.34 -52.76 -24.43
C PRO A 674 -23.27 -51.86 -25.09
N GLY A 675 -22.02 -52.29 -25.24
CA GLY A 675 -20.91 -51.57 -25.88
C GLY A 675 -20.79 -51.80 -27.39
N VAL A 676 -21.66 -52.60 -28.02
CA VAL A 676 -21.64 -52.81 -29.48
C VAL A 676 -22.53 -51.78 -30.18
N ALA A 677 -22.04 -51.21 -31.29
CA ALA A 677 -22.69 -50.20 -32.16
C ALA A 677 -24.22 -50.13 -32.03
N GLY A 678 -24.70 -49.21 -31.17
CA GLY A 678 -26.11 -49.04 -30.84
C GLY A 678 -26.40 -48.72 -29.36
N GLY A 679 -25.39 -48.80 -28.48
CA GLY A 679 -25.52 -48.36 -27.09
C GLY A 679 -25.48 -46.85 -26.92
N ASP A 680 -24.61 -46.15 -27.65
CA ASP A 680 -24.34 -44.73 -27.39
C ASP A 680 -25.60 -43.85 -27.48
N THR A 681 -25.79 -42.99 -26.49
CA THR A 681 -26.83 -41.94 -26.49
C THR A 681 -26.16 -40.58 -26.46
N VAL A 682 -26.65 -39.65 -27.30
CA VAL A 682 -26.22 -38.26 -27.33
C VAL A 682 -27.33 -37.38 -26.77
N CYS A 683 -26.97 -36.38 -25.97
CA CYS A 683 -27.92 -35.36 -25.53
C CYS A 683 -28.32 -34.46 -26.71
N GLY A 684 -29.57 -33.98 -26.73
CA GLY A 684 -30.08 -33.18 -27.86
C GLY A 684 -31.52 -32.73 -27.76
#